data_AF-A0A9P7I3Z8-F1
#
_entry.id   AF-A0A9P7I3Z8-F1
#
_cell.length_a   1.000
_cell.length_b   1.000
_cell.length_c   1.000
_cell.angle_alpha   90.00
_cell.angle_beta   90.00
_cell.angle_gamma   90.00
#
_symmetry.space_group_name_H-M   'P 1'
#
loop_
_entity.id
_entity.type
_entity.pdbx_description
1 polymer ?
#
loop_
_entity_poly.entity_id
_entity_poly.type
_entity_poly.pdbx_seq_one_letter_code
_entity_poly.pdbx_strand_id
1 'polypeptide(L)'
;MADHDIVHSFKSTIGSNLQGSYDQVHVLLISWEEHDLGDVDSEIRDLRAIFEQDYHYSSVVFFHIPVKGSSRARLNREISSFVEEQSFPQDSLIIVYYAGHCSPNAQGQAEWAAFERGGPTVSWHVTQQLLFSAPGDVLLILDCCHASLITRGSKDGEGRFELIAASAKGAKTPVPGRRSFTRALIRLLKENSSTGISSESLASELREDPKVTGRTRNLLMGTQASIYIQSETPVFHDFVRKSPTKIFLQPLQPQATTGGFIKKPSGYLVFGASLSDDVTGLQIATWLKTAPPKNVTAVSIEAIVSRARRIQDALKDGAFPQGSIFEQLSKPARDEIVKGIRRLNTVMATTAEYAKDDSIRDEDEVIQQSLVEIHDRVSTLSTAIETPLLLDSGSSRSPESTQETPGVGLMAAVDVDAALHLREAIMNQDPSSYSREISRDKIFESLNRNSSTDKPSSRFKLGSIDGRFVIMEIYRYRESEDNSGEPQPQTLQQVCKITGLLCHPKRKEFHILPCAGLFRDRLRKELGIVFWSPPMFGTGNKVVTLLQLYKMHRLVPLGQRIHLAWAVATAIENFHRVGWVHKGIRSDNIAFTEVVPSPEPDSNDDDADSPLVDRFDFSKPLLFGFEYSRADDEATYLEEDYSLNNNLYRHPDRWGRPRTRFEKGHDVYALGVVLFEIAQWKEASSILKSLLDTKPLVPSDVAKVLIGKCDKSLPHQVGRVFAQCIITCLDFPMRTKSMSEYEMQRYFQRNVIELIGRAVLKV
;
A
#
# COMPACT_ATOMS: atom_id res chain seq x y z
N MET A 1 -25.24 3.86 -22.37
CA MET A 1 -24.55 4.54 -23.49
C MET A 1 -23.83 5.84 -23.07
N ALA A 2 -23.78 6.20 -21.78
CA ALA A 2 -23.15 7.45 -21.29
C ALA A 2 -21.81 7.25 -20.53
N ASP A 3 -21.51 6.05 -20.03
CA ASP A 3 -20.29 5.80 -19.25
C ASP A 3 -18.99 5.79 -20.08
N HIS A 4 -19.09 5.48 -21.37
CA HIS A 4 -17.90 5.42 -22.23
C HIS A 4 -17.36 6.82 -22.60
N ASP A 5 -18.25 7.82 -22.68
CA ASP A 5 -17.89 9.21 -22.98
C ASP A 5 -17.26 9.91 -21.77
N ILE A 6 -17.69 9.57 -20.55
CA ILE A 6 -17.15 10.16 -19.32
C ILE A 6 -15.73 9.63 -19.03
N VAL A 7 -15.51 8.32 -19.21
CA VAL A 7 -14.16 7.72 -19.04
C VAL A 7 -13.19 8.24 -20.11
N HIS A 8 -13.65 8.40 -21.35
CA HIS A 8 -12.80 8.94 -22.43
C HIS A 8 -12.53 10.44 -22.25
N SER A 9 -13.51 11.21 -21.76
CA SER A 9 -13.35 12.63 -21.42
C SER A 9 -12.43 12.83 -20.20
N PHE A 10 -12.50 11.94 -19.21
CA PHE A 10 -11.64 11.97 -18.02
C PHE A 10 -10.19 11.58 -18.34
N LYS A 11 -9.97 10.52 -19.14
CA LYS A 11 -8.63 10.12 -19.63
C LYS A 11 -8.00 11.19 -20.52
N SER A 12 -8.78 11.87 -21.36
CA SER A 12 -8.26 12.95 -22.21
C SER A 12 -7.93 14.23 -21.45
N THR A 13 -8.51 14.47 -20.27
CA THR A 13 -8.43 15.78 -19.59
C THR A 13 -7.52 15.77 -18.36
N ILE A 14 -7.45 14.66 -17.61
CA ILE A 14 -6.62 14.55 -16.39
C ILE A 14 -5.51 13.49 -16.50
N GLY A 15 -5.75 12.38 -17.22
CA GLY A 15 -4.73 11.33 -17.44
C GLY A 15 -3.46 11.86 -18.09
N SER A 16 -3.59 12.99 -18.78
CA SER A 16 -2.47 13.66 -19.39
C SER A 16 -1.50 14.32 -18.41
N ASN A 17 -1.99 14.89 -17.32
CA ASN A 17 -1.14 15.62 -16.38
C ASN A 17 -0.50 14.74 -15.28
N LEU A 18 -0.81 13.44 -15.23
CA LEU A 18 -0.36 12.52 -14.17
C LEU A 18 0.62 11.41 -14.61
N GLN A 19 0.86 11.23 -15.92
CA GLN A 19 1.74 10.18 -16.45
C GLN A 19 3.21 10.61 -16.50
N GLY A 20 3.81 10.80 -15.32
CA GLY A 20 5.24 11.11 -15.19
C GLY A 20 6.15 9.89 -14.96
N SER A 21 5.62 8.79 -14.39
CA SER A 21 6.43 7.63 -14.02
C SER A 21 5.88 6.32 -14.58
N TYR A 22 6.65 5.70 -15.46
CA TYR A 22 6.44 4.31 -15.86
C TYR A 22 6.93 3.37 -14.75
N ASP A 23 6.21 2.28 -14.50
CA ASP A 23 6.63 1.22 -13.56
C ASP A 23 7.62 0.26 -14.22
N GLN A 24 7.50 0.09 -15.54
CA GLN A 24 8.38 -0.75 -16.34
C GLN A 24 8.72 -0.05 -17.65
N VAL A 25 10.02 0.03 -17.96
CA VAL A 25 10.51 0.54 -19.24
C VAL A 25 11.33 -0.55 -19.91
N HIS A 26 10.94 -0.87 -21.13
CA HIS A 26 11.57 -1.90 -21.95
C HIS A 26 12.20 -1.22 -23.15
N VAL A 27 13.51 -1.42 -23.34
CA VAL A 27 14.27 -0.79 -24.41
C VAL A 27 14.78 -1.86 -25.36
N LEU A 28 14.44 -1.72 -26.64
CA LEU A 28 14.97 -2.54 -27.73
C LEU A 28 15.88 -1.68 -28.60
N LEU A 29 17.19 -1.92 -28.50
CA LEU A 29 18.22 -1.30 -29.32
C LEU A 29 18.49 -2.20 -30.53
N ILE A 30 18.47 -1.64 -31.74
CA ILE A 30 18.56 -2.41 -32.99
C ILE A 30 19.68 -1.84 -33.88
N SER A 31 20.57 -2.72 -34.34
CA SER A 31 21.50 -2.48 -35.45
C SER A 31 21.57 -3.72 -36.35
N TRP A 32 22.28 -3.63 -37.47
CA TRP A 32 22.57 -4.81 -38.30
C TRP A 32 23.79 -5.57 -37.76
N GLU A 33 23.78 -6.90 -37.86
CA GLU A 33 24.92 -7.76 -37.45
C GLU A 33 26.19 -7.45 -38.24
N GLU A 34 26.04 -7.13 -39.53
CA GLU A 34 27.11 -6.65 -40.39
C GLU A 34 26.67 -5.31 -40.99
N HIS A 35 27.48 -4.25 -40.83
CA HIS A 35 27.22 -2.92 -41.37
C HIS A 35 28.51 -2.16 -41.71
N ASP A 36 28.42 -1.10 -42.50
CA ASP A 36 29.53 -0.21 -42.87
C ASP A 36 29.58 1.09 -42.04
N LEU A 37 28.76 1.19 -40.99
CA LEU A 37 28.68 2.35 -40.11
C LEU A 37 29.67 2.26 -38.95
N GLY A 38 30.93 2.59 -39.20
CA GLY A 38 31.97 2.92 -38.20
C GLY A 38 31.83 2.23 -36.82
N ASP A 39 31.81 3.05 -35.76
CA ASP A 39 31.78 2.59 -34.37
C ASP A 39 30.37 2.64 -33.74
N VAL A 40 29.31 2.40 -34.54
CA VAL A 40 27.90 2.43 -34.08
C VAL A 40 27.67 1.53 -32.86
N ASP A 41 28.23 0.32 -32.86
CA ASP A 41 28.08 -0.61 -31.75
C ASP A 41 28.65 -0.07 -30.43
N SER A 42 29.67 0.80 -30.48
CA SER A 42 30.13 1.48 -29.25
C SER A 42 29.12 2.51 -28.77
N GLU A 43 28.51 3.28 -29.68
CA GLU A 43 27.51 4.29 -29.34
C GLU A 43 26.24 3.64 -28.78
N ILE A 44 25.82 2.49 -29.32
CA ILE A 44 24.70 1.70 -28.81
C ILE A 44 25.03 1.10 -27.44
N ARG A 45 26.25 0.59 -27.24
CA ARG A 45 26.69 0.09 -25.92
C ARG A 45 26.74 1.20 -24.88
N ASP A 46 27.19 2.39 -25.25
CA ASP A 46 27.16 3.55 -24.37
C ASP A 46 25.72 3.96 -24.05
N LEU A 47 24.82 3.98 -25.04
CA LEU A 47 23.39 4.27 -24.83
C LEU A 47 22.71 3.22 -23.95
N ARG A 48 23.03 1.94 -24.15
CA ARG A 48 22.61 0.84 -23.28
C ARG A 48 23.05 1.07 -21.83
N ALA A 49 24.31 1.45 -21.64
CA ALA A 49 24.84 1.73 -20.30
C ALA A 49 24.10 2.89 -19.62
N ILE A 50 23.72 3.95 -20.35
CA ILE A 50 22.87 5.02 -19.78
C ILE A 50 21.52 4.46 -19.34
N PHE A 51 20.83 3.68 -20.19
CA PHE A 51 19.52 3.12 -19.85
C PHE A 51 19.57 2.15 -18.67
N GLU A 52 20.59 1.31 -18.57
CA GLU A 52 20.76 0.33 -17.48
C GLU A 52 21.29 0.98 -16.18
N GLN A 53 22.26 1.90 -16.27
CA GLN A 53 23.00 2.40 -15.11
C GLN A 53 22.45 3.73 -14.57
N ASP A 54 22.13 4.68 -15.46
CA ASP A 54 21.68 6.02 -15.06
C ASP A 54 20.14 6.09 -14.96
N TYR A 55 19.44 5.32 -15.79
CA TYR A 55 17.97 5.27 -15.82
C TYR A 55 17.37 4.00 -15.18
N HIS A 56 18.19 3.01 -14.83
CA HIS A 56 17.79 1.76 -14.16
C HIS A 56 16.66 0.97 -14.84
N TYR A 57 16.64 0.95 -16.18
CA TYR A 57 15.68 0.17 -16.95
C TYR A 57 16.03 -1.32 -16.90
N SER A 58 15.14 -2.13 -16.33
CA SER A 58 15.38 -3.55 -16.04
C SER A 58 15.47 -4.44 -17.29
N SER A 59 14.99 -3.97 -18.44
CA SER A 59 14.90 -4.75 -19.69
C SER A 59 15.45 -3.94 -20.87
N VAL A 60 16.76 -3.95 -21.05
CA VAL A 60 17.45 -3.34 -22.21
C VAL A 60 18.06 -4.43 -23.08
N VAL A 61 17.44 -4.69 -24.22
CA VAL A 61 17.84 -5.71 -25.18
C VAL A 61 18.57 -5.05 -26.34
N PHE A 62 19.75 -5.55 -26.69
CA PHE A 62 20.46 -5.15 -27.90
C PHE A 62 20.38 -6.28 -28.93
N PHE A 63 19.61 -6.06 -30.00
CA PHE A 63 19.32 -7.02 -31.04
C PHE A 63 20.03 -6.66 -32.37
N HIS A 64 20.66 -7.66 -32.98
CA HIS A 64 21.32 -7.52 -34.27
C HIS A 64 20.47 -8.18 -35.36
N ILE A 65 20.13 -7.43 -36.40
CA ILE A 65 19.42 -7.94 -37.57
C ILE A 65 20.42 -8.81 -38.37
N PRO A 66 20.15 -10.11 -38.56
CA PRO A 66 21.07 -10.97 -39.28
C PRO A 66 21.07 -10.61 -40.76
N VAL A 67 22.26 -10.58 -41.38
CA VAL A 67 22.40 -10.41 -42.83
C VAL A 67 22.18 -11.71 -43.61
N LYS A 68 22.29 -12.86 -42.93
CA LYS A 68 22.08 -14.20 -43.51
C LYS A 68 20.72 -14.77 -43.09
N GLY A 69 20.00 -15.35 -44.03
CA GLY A 69 18.67 -15.93 -43.80
C GLY A 69 17.53 -14.91 -43.93
N SER A 70 16.42 -15.13 -43.22
CA SER A 70 15.24 -14.26 -43.31
C SER A 70 15.32 -13.11 -42.29
N SER A 71 16.05 -12.05 -42.63
CA SER A 71 16.20 -10.84 -41.80
C SER A 71 14.85 -10.26 -41.38
N ARG A 72 13.88 -10.21 -42.31
CA ARG A 72 12.51 -9.73 -42.05
C ARG A 72 11.77 -10.61 -41.05
N ALA A 73 11.82 -11.93 -41.21
CA ALA A 73 11.10 -12.82 -40.30
C ALA A 73 11.73 -12.79 -38.90
N ARG A 74 13.06 -12.68 -38.82
CA ARG A 74 13.74 -12.57 -37.53
C ARG A 74 13.39 -11.25 -36.82
N LEU A 75 13.44 -10.12 -37.52
CA LEU A 75 13.07 -8.82 -36.96
C LEU A 75 11.61 -8.82 -36.48
N ASN A 76 10.68 -9.30 -37.30
CA ASN A 76 9.27 -9.36 -36.92
C ASN A 76 9.05 -10.28 -35.72
N ARG A 77 9.73 -11.44 -35.66
CA ARG A 77 9.62 -12.34 -34.51
C ARG A 77 10.13 -11.71 -33.24
N GLU A 78 11.26 -11.01 -33.31
CA GLU A 78 11.85 -10.34 -32.15
C GLU A 78 10.93 -9.21 -31.65
N ILE A 79 10.39 -8.39 -32.56
CA ILE A 79 9.47 -7.31 -32.18
C ILE A 79 8.14 -7.86 -31.66
N SER A 80 7.59 -8.92 -32.27
CA SER A 80 6.39 -9.58 -31.76
C SER A 80 6.61 -10.18 -30.37
N SER A 81 7.70 -10.93 -30.15
CA SER A 81 8.04 -11.49 -28.84
C SER A 81 8.31 -10.39 -27.81
N PHE A 82 9.01 -9.32 -28.18
CA PHE A 82 9.26 -8.18 -27.31
C PHE A 82 7.95 -7.48 -26.91
N VAL A 83 7.02 -7.28 -27.85
CA VAL A 83 5.71 -6.70 -27.55
C VAL A 83 4.85 -7.67 -26.71
N GLU A 84 4.81 -8.96 -27.02
CA GLU A 84 3.99 -9.95 -26.29
C GLU A 84 4.48 -10.21 -24.86
N GLU A 85 5.80 -10.31 -24.66
CA GLU A 85 6.40 -10.67 -23.36
C GLU A 85 6.53 -9.47 -22.41
N GLN A 86 6.55 -8.24 -22.95
CA GLN A 86 6.91 -7.03 -22.20
C GLN A 86 5.82 -5.94 -22.22
N SER A 87 4.68 -6.16 -22.88
CA SER A 87 3.58 -5.18 -22.87
C SER A 87 2.52 -5.53 -21.84
N PHE A 88 2.38 -4.69 -20.82
CA PHE A 88 1.29 -4.77 -19.85
C PHE A 88 0.29 -3.63 -20.09
N PRO A 89 -1.02 -3.82 -19.82
CA PRO A 89 -2.04 -2.82 -20.15
C PRO A 89 -1.98 -1.49 -19.37
N GLN A 90 -1.17 -1.38 -18.31
CA GLN A 90 -1.08 -0.17 -17.48
C GLN A 90 0.39 0.13 -17.12
N ASP A 91 0.79 1.39 -17.32
CA ASP A 91 2.03 2.03 -16.86
C ASP A 91 3.39 1.47 -17.38
N SER A 92 3.42 0.86 -18.58
CA SER A 92 4.66 0.43 -19.27
C SER A 92 5.05 1.32 -20.46
N LEU A 93 6.35 1.60 -20.64
CA LEU A 93 6.93 2.25 -21.82
C LEU A 93 7.80 1.29 -22.62
N ILE A 94 7.59 1.25 -23.94
CA ILE A 94 8.46 0.60 -24.90
C ILE A 94 9.28 1.67 -25.64
N ILE A 95 10.60 1.58 -25.56
CA ILE A 95 11.52 2.40 -26.33
C ILE A 95 12.15 1.51 -27.41
N VAL A 96 11.94 1.85 -28.68
CA VAL A 96 12.64 1.19 -29.79
C VAL A 96 13.63 2.18 -30.38
N TYR A 97 14.91 1.82 -30.36
CA TYR A 97 15.98 2.60 -30.97
C TYR A 97 16.58 1.82 -32.15
N TYR A 98 16.74 2.48 -33.29
CA TYR A 98 17.45 1.92 -34.43
C TYR A 98 18.56 2.86 -34.91
N ALA A 99 19.76 2.30 -35.09
CA ALA A 99 20.86 2.95 -35.78
C ALA A 99 21.22 2.17 -37.04
N GLY A 100 21.25 2.84 -38.19
CA GLY A 100 21.54 2.17 -39.44
C GLY A 100 21.28 3.02 -40.67
N HIS A 101 21.45 2.41 -41.85
CA HIS A 101 21.01 3.05 -43.09
C HIS A 101 19.50 2.93 -43.25
N CYS A 102 18.91 3.97 -43.81
CA CYS A 102 17.53 3.97 -44.24
C CYS A 102 17.40 4.70 -45.58
N SER A 103 16.67 4.07 -46.50
CA SER A 103 16.44 4.55 -47.86
C SER A 103 14.97 4.39 -48.24
N PRO A 104 14.40 5.29 -49.06
CA PRO A 104 13.07 5.09 -49.62
C PRO A 104 13.06 3.90 -50.59
N ASN A 105 12.06 3.02 -50.48
CA ASN A 105 11.79 2.00 -51.46
C ASN A 105 11.12 2.57 -52.73
N ALA A 106 10.80 1.73 -53.71
CA ALA A 106 10.15 2.14 -54.96
C ALA A 106 8.80 2.86 -54.78
N GLN A 107 8.16 2.70 -53.61
CA GLN A 107 6.89 3.33 -53.23
C GLN A 107 7.11 4.55 -52.31
N GLY A 108 8.36 4.94 -52.04
CA GLY A 108 8.72 6.06 -51.18
C GLY A 108 8.64 5.77 -49.67
N GLN A 109 8.51 4.51 -49.27
CA GLN A 109 8.42 4.09 -47.87
C GLN A 109 9.82 3.76 -47.29
N ALA A 110 9.97 3.88 -45.97
CA ALA A 110 11.24 3.60 -45.30
C ALA A 110 11.65 2.12 -45.37
N GLU A 111 12.85 1.86 -45.90
CA GLU A 111 13.55 0.57 -45.86
C GLU A 111 14.87 0.71 -45.09
N TRP A 112 15.05 -0.15 -44.09
CA TRP A 112 16.30 -0.28 -43.34
C TRP A 112 17.27 -1.17 -44.11
N ALA A 113 18.53 -0.76 -44.19
CA ALA A 113 19.55 -1.44 -44.98
C ALA A 113 20.81 -1.70 -44.15
N ALA A 114 21.45 -2.85 -44.39
CA ALA A 114 22.70 -3.21 -43.72
C ALA A 114 23.89 -2.33 -44.14
N PHE A 115 23.96 -1.95 -45.42
CA PHE A 115 25.08 -1.19 -45.99
C PHE A 115 24.57 0.00 -46.81
N GLU A 116 25.40 1.03 -47.04
CA GLU A 116 25.04 2.20 -47.86
C GLU A 116 24.76 1.79 -49.32
N ARG A 117 25.40 0.72 -49.79
CA ARG A 117 25.22 0.16 -51.14
C ARG A 117 25.18 -1.36 -51.12
N GLY A 118 24.06 -1.92 -51.57
CA GLY A 118 23.86 -3.36 -51.67
C GLY A 118 23.58 -4.04 -50.33
N GLY A 119 23.38 -5.36 -50.35
CA GLY A 119 23.05 -6.15 -49.16
C GLY A 119 21.55 -6.23 -48.85
N PRO A 120 21.20 -6.90 -47.74
CA PRO A 120 19.81 -7.12 -47.35
C PRO A 120 19.13 -5.84 -46.85
N THR A 121 17.85 -5.71 -47.18
CA THR A 121 16.98 -4.63 -46.69
C THR A 121 15.74 -5.20 -46.02
N VAL A 122 15.15 -4.43 -45.10
CA VAL A 122 13.88 -4.76 -44.44
C VAL A 122 12.94 -3.57 -44.54
N SER A 123 11.73 -3.83 -45.03
CA SER A 123 10.65 -2.83 -45.09
C SER A 123 10.11 -2.55 -43.69
N TRP A 124 10.66 -1.52 -43.04
CA TRP A 124 10.29 -1.10 -41.69
C TRP A 124 8.79 -0.82 -41.55
N HIS A 125 8.17 -0.30 -42.61
CA HIS A 125 6.73 0.00 -42.62
C HIS A 125 5.85 -1.17 -42.15
N VAL A 126 6.17 -2.41 -42.56
CA VAL A 126 5.40 -3.61 -42.19
C VAL A 126 5.61 -3.95 -40.72
N THR A 127 6.85 -3.87 -40.25
CA THR A 127 7.24 -4.17 -38.87
C THR A 127 6.66 -3.14 -37.89
N GLN A 128 6.59 -1.87 -38.29
CA GLN A 128 6.01 -0.79 -37.50
C GLN A 128 4.54 -1.02 -37.16
N GLN A 129 3.76 -1.70 -38.02
CA GLN A 129 2.35 -2.01 -37.74
C GLN A 129 2.17 -2.84 -36.47
N LEU A 130 3.14 -3.69 -36.12
CA LEU A 130 3.11 -4.49 -34.90
C LEU A 130 3.22 -3.62 -33.64
N LEU A 131 3.94 -2.49 -33.71
CA LEU A 131 4.08 -1.55 -32.60
C LEU A 131 2.83 -0.68 -32.40
N PHE A 132 2.01 -0.50 -33.45
CA PHE A 132 0.73 0.22 -33.31
C PHE A 132 -0.31 -0.57 -32.50
N SER A 133 -0.19 -1.89 -32.44
CA SER A 133 -1.08 -2.74 -31.65
C SER A 133 -0.57 -3.03 -30.23
N ALA A 134 0.53 -2.41 -29.79
CA ALA A 134 1.08 -2.58 -28.45
C ALA A 134 0.23 -1.83 -27.38
N PRO A 135 -0.15 -2.47 -26.26
CA PRO A 135 -1.07 -1.90 -25.28
C PRO A 135 -0.50 -0.77 -24.39
N GLY A 136 0.83 -0.66 -24.23
CA GLY A 136 1.51 0.40 -23.47
C GLY A 136 2.11 1.51 -24.34
N ASP A 137 2.71 2.56 -23.77
CA ASP A 137 3.30 3.68 -24.55
C ASP A 137 4.50 3.26 -25.40
N VAL A 138 4.66 3.88 -26.57
CA VAL A 138 5.78 3.57 -27.48
C VAL A 138 6.52 4.84 -27.87
N LEU A 139 7.83 4.87 -27.60
CA LEU A 139 8.75 5.89 -28.08
C LEU A 139 9.70 5.27 -29.11
N LEU A 140 9.67 5.78 -30.34
CA LEU A 140 10.54 5.35 -31.42
C LEU A 140 11.66 6.38 -31.63
N ILE A 141 12.92 5.97 -31.54
CA ILE A 141 14.09 6.82 -31.76
C ILE A 141 14.88 6.28 -32.95
N LEU A 142 15.00 7.05 -34.02
CA LEU A 142 15.66 6.61 -35.25
C LEU A 142 16.90 7.45 -35.56
N ASP A 143 18.08 6.84 -35.43
CA ASP A 143 19.36 7.39 -35.91
C ASP A 143 19.69 6.82 -37.31
N CYS A 144 18.93 7.27 -38.31
CA CYS A 144 19.14 6.89 -39.71
C CYS A 144 18.84 8.04 -40.68
N CYS A 145 19.40 7.94 -41.89
CA CYS A 145 19.10 8.88 -42.97
C CYS A 145 17.65 8.70 -43.45
N HIS A 146 16.90 9.77 -43.74
CA HIS A 146 15.48 9.68 -44.12
C HIS A 146 14.57 9.05 -43.05
N ALA A 147 14.96 9.12 -41.78
CA ALA A 147 14.20 8.59 -40.63
C ALA A 147 12.73 9.09 -40.58
N SER A 148 12.43 10.26 -41.14
CA SER A 148 11.07 10.80 -41.21
C SER A 148 10.17 10.20 -42.32
N LEU A 149 10.61 9.18 -43.07
CA LEU A 149 9.81 8.47 -44.09
C LEU A 149 8.79 7.47 -43.52
N ILE A 150 8.50 7.58 -42.22
CA ILE A 150 7.54 6.72 -41.52
C ILE A 150 6.11 6.95 -42.03
N THR A 151 5.39 5.85 -42.26
CA THR A 151 3.97 5.88 -42.58
C THR A 151 3.17 6.44 -41.41
N ARG A 152 2.38 7.47 -41.66
CA ARG A 152 1.40 8.01 -40.70
C ARG A 152 0.34 6.94 -40.44
N GLY A 153 0.33 6.41 -39.22
CA GLY A 153 -0.71 5.49 -38.72
C GLY A 153 -1.30 6.03 -37.42
N SER A 154 -2.42 5.45 -37.00
CA SER A 154 -2.98 5.64 -35.66
C SER A 154 -2.65 4.40 -34.84
N LYS A 155 -2.26 4.59 -33.59
CA LYS A 155 -2.17 3.49 -32.63
C LYS A 155 -3.55 2.90 -32.35
N ASP A 156 -3.62 1.59 -32.13
CA ASP A 156 -4.82 0.91 -31.66
C ASP A 156 -4.86 1.01 -30.13
N GLY A 157 -5.95 1.56 -29.56
CA GLY A 157 -6.12 1.70 -28.10
C GLY A 157 -5.76 3.09 -27.54
N GLU A 158 -5.50 3.17 -26.22
CA GLU A 158 -5.39 4.42 -25.45
C GLU A 158 -3.94 4.92 -25.22
N GLY A 159 -2.92 4.19 -25.66
CA GLY A 159 -1.51 4.56 -25.41
C GLY A 159 -0.94 5.62 -26.38
N ARG A 160 0.21 6.18 -26.02
CA ARG A 160 0.98 7.16 -26.82
C ARG A 160 1.90 6.48 -27.83
N PHE A 161 2.15 7.15 -28.96
CA PHE A 161 3.14 6.73 -29.95
C PHE A 161 3.88 7.97 -30.45
N GLU A 162 5.15 8.14 -30.06
CA GLU A 162 5.96 9.30 -30.39
C GLU A 162 7.25 8.90 -31.09
N LEU A 163 7.79 9.79 -31.93
CA LEU A 163 8.97 9.57 -32.76
C LEU A 163 9.96 10.72 -32.61
N ILE A 164 11.23 10.37 -32.40
CA ILE A 164 12.38 11.26 -32.56
C ILE A 164 13.25 10.71 -33.70
N ALA A 165 13.34 11.44 -34.80
CA ALA A 165 14.10 11.07 -35.99
C ALA A 165 15.30 12.00 -36.18
N ALA A 166 16.51 11.44 -36.26
CA ALA A 166 17.76 12.19 -36.37
C ALA A 166 17.83 13.08 -37.64
N SER A 167 17.18 12.66 -38.73
CA SER A 167 17.17 13.41 -40.00
C SER A 167 15.76 13.57 -40.59
N ALA A 168 15.53 14.74 -41.20
CA ALA A 168 14.37 15.04 -42.00
C ALA A 168 14.50 14.43 -43.40
N LYS A 169 13.37 14.35 -44.12
CA LYS A 169 13.29 13.79 -45.48
C LYS A 169 14.33 14.43 -46.41
N GLY A 170 15.30 13.64 -46.86
CA GLY A 170 16.33 14.05 -47.81
C GLY A 170 17.66 14.54 -47.21
N ALA A 171 17.81 14.52 -45.88
CA ALA A 171 19.06 14.90 -45.19
C ALA A 171 19.89 13.67 -44.76
N LYS A 172 21.22 13.76 -44.84
CA LYS A 172 22.15 12.74 -44.30
C LYS A 172 22.52 13.05 -42.85
N THR A 173 22.54 12.04 -41.98
CA THR A 173 23.03 12.18 -40.60
C THR A 173 24.57 12.23 -40.57
N PRO A 174 25.19 12.91 -39.58
CA PRO A 174 26.62 12.80 -39.35
C PRO A 174 27.01 11.35 -39.05
N VAL A 175 28.17 10.92 -39.57
CA VAL A 175 28.73 9.59 -39.25
C VAL A 175 28.97 9.42 -37.74
N PRO A 176 28.90 8.18 -37.22
CA PRO A 176 29.21 7.86 -35.82
C PRO A 176 30.53 8.48 -35.36
N GLY A 177 30.56 9.03 -34.14
CA GLY A 177 31.72 9.72 -33.59
C GLY A 177 31.36 10.89 -32.65
N ARG A 178 32.34 11.73 -32.31
CA ARG A 178 32.20 12.81 -31.29
C ARG A 178 31.11 13.86 -31.55
N ARG A 179 30.43 13.82 -32.69
CA ARG A 179 29.39 14.77 -33.12
C ARG A 179 28.14 14.05 -33.70
N SER A 180 27.95 12.75 -33.41
CA SER A 180 26.78 12.00 -33.86
C SER A 180 25.51 12.38 -33.08
N PHE A 181 24.34 12.08 -33.65
CA PHE A 181 23.05 12.24 -32.99
C PHE A 181 23.00 11.42 -31.69
N THR A 182 23.43 10.16 -31.76
CA THR A 182 23.45 9.27 -30.59
C THR A 182 24.35 9.79 -29.48
N ARG A 183 25.50 10.40 -29.78
CA ARG A 183 26.35 11.01 -28.75
C ARG A 183 25.70 12.23 -28.09
N ALA A 184 24.94 13.02 -28.85
CA ALA A 184 24.18 14.14 -28.28
C ALA A 184 23.00 13.65 -27.42
N LEU A 185 22.29 12.60 -27.89
CA LEU A 185 21.24 11.94 -27.13
C LEU A 185 21.75 11.40 -25.79
N ILE A 186 22.88 10.68 -25.80
CA ILE A 186 23.55 10.20 -24.58
C ILE A 186 23.88 11.36 -23.65
N ARG A 187 24.40 12.48 -24.17
CA ARG A 187 24.74 13.64 -23.34
C ARG A 187 23.51 14.23 -22.66
N LEU A 188 22.44 14.46 -23.41
CA LEU A 188 21.21 15.07 -22.89
C LEU A 188 20.48 14.15 -21.90
N LEU A 189 20.42 12.84 -22.18
CA LEU A 189 19.89 11.86 -21.23
C LEU A 189 20.72 11.84 -19.94
N LYS A 190 22.05 11.93 -20.05
CA LYS A 190 22.92 11.99 -18.88
C LYS A 190 22.75 13.27 -18.06
N GLU A 191 22.66 14.43 -18.74
CA GLU A 191 22.42 15.74 -18.13
C GLU A 191 21.07 15.80 -17.40
N ASN A 192 20.06 15.11 -17.93
CA ASN A 192 18.71 15.06 -17.38
C ASN A 192 18.42 13.79 -16.56
N SER A 193 19.43 12.99 -16.24
CA SER A 193 19.25 11.76 -15.46
C SER A 193 18.59 12.03 -14.11
N SER A 194 18.88 13.13 -13.41
CA SER A 194 18.27 13.40 -12.09
C SER A 194 16.84 13.96 -12.13
N THR A 195 16.47 14.66 -13.21
CA THR A 195 15.20 15.42 -13.29
C THR A 195 14.19 14.79 -14.24
N GLY A 196 14.64 13.91 -15.14
CA GLY A 196 13.88 13.43 -16.28
C GLY A 196 13.71 14.51 -17.36
N ILE A 197 13.31 14.07 -18.55
CA ILE A 197 13.07 14.93 -19.72
C ILE A 197 11.91 14.39 -20.56
N SER A 198 11.04 15.27 -21.04
CA SER A 198 10.00 14.86 -21.99
C SER A 198 10.61 14.56 -23.37
N SER A 199 10.01 13.65 -24.14
CA SER A 199 10.42 13.34 -25.51
C SER A 199 10.46 14.60 -26.41
N GLU A 200 9.53 15.53 -26.21
CA GLU A 200 9.44 16.80 -26.94
C GLU A 200 10.57 17.75 -26.53
N SER A 201 10.80 17.93 -25.22
CA SER A 201 11.93 18.71 -24.71
C SER A 201 13.26 18.14 -25.17
N LEU A 202 13.41 16.81 -25.14
CA LEU A 202 14.59 16.11 -25.63
C LEU A 202 14.81 16.37 -27.12
N ALA A 203 13.76 16.30 -27.93
CA ALA A 203 13.86 16.61 -29.35
C ALA A 203 14.17 18.10 -29.61
N SER A 204 13.64 19.01 -28.78
CA SER A 204 13.92 20.45 -28.84
C SER A 204 15.37 20.75 -28.49
N GLU A 205 15.89 20.18 -27.41
CA GLU A 205 17.29 20.36 -26.99
C GLU A 205 18.27 19.75 -28.00
N LEU A 206 17.94 18.60 -28.59
CA LEU A 206 18.71 18.02 -29.69
C LEU A 206 18.74 18.93 -30.93
N ARG A 207 17.65 19.70 -31.17
CA ARG A 207 17.56 20.69 -32.25
C ARG A 207 18.35 21.95 -31.96
N GLU A 208 18.54 22.29 -30.69
CA GLU A 208 19.37 23.43 -30.31
C GLU A 208 20.87 23.09 -30.28
N ASP A 209 21.25 21.81 -30.24
CA ASP A 209 22.65 21.39 -30.25
C ASP A 209 23.34 21.74 -31.60
N PRO A 210 24.32 22.67 -31.61
CA PRO A 210 24.99 23.10 -32.83
C PRO A 210 25.85 22.01 -33.48
N LYS A 211 26.18 20.93 -32.76
CA LYS A 211 26.92 19.76 -33.27
C LYS A 211 26.01 18.80 -34.03
N VAL A 212 24.73 18.74 -33.69
CA VAL A 212 23.70 17.89 -34.34
C VAL A 212 23.13 18.59 -35.58
N THR A 213 22.90 19.91 -35.51
CA THR A 213 22.32 20.71 -36.62
C THR A 213 23.32 21.19 -37.67
N GLY A 214 24.62 20.97 -37.46
CA GLY A 214 25.67 21.37 -38.40
C GLY A 214 25.92 22.89 -38.51
N ARG A 215 25.35 23.71 -37.62
CA ARG A 215 25.48 25.19 -37.65
C ARG A 215 26.92 25.71 -37.56
N THR A 216 27.86 24.93 -37.02
CA THR A 216 29.27 25.35 -36.89
C THR A 216 30.01 25.49 -38.24
N ARG A 217 29.43 25.02 -39.36
CA ARG A 217 30.10 25.08 -40.68
C ARG A 217 29.88 26.40 -41.44
N ASN A 218 28.86 27.18 -41.10
CA ASN A 218 28.50 28.39 -41.87
C ASN A 218 29.13 29.70 -41.37
N LEU A 219 29.89 29.68 -40.26
CA LEU A 219 30.53 30.88 -39.70
C LEU A 219 32.00 31.05 -40.08
N LEU A 220 32.60 30.10 -40.82
CA LEU A 220 34.04 30.11 -41.15
C LEU A 220 34.37 30.08 -42.65
N MET A 221 33.38 30.06 -43.55
CA MET A 221 33.62 30.24 -44.99
C MET A 221 32.67 31.29 -45.54
N GLY A 222 33.18 32.51 -45.68
CA GLY A 222 32.53 33.58 -46.42
C GLY A 222 32.55 33.25 -47.92
N THR A 223 31.54 32.54 -48.41
CA THR A 223 31.21 32.49 -49.84
C THR A 223 29.72 32.25 -50.00
N GLN A 224 29.09 33.09 -50.81
CA GLN A 224 27.70 32.98 -51.26
C GLN A 224 27.40 31.60 -51.86
N ALA A 225 26.44 30.88 -51.28
CA ALA A 225 25.76 29.78 -51.94
C ALA A 225 24.37 29.55 -51.32
N SER A 226 23.36 29.84 -52.15
CA SER A 226 22.10 29.10 -52.29
C SER A 226 21.22 28.90 -51.06
N ILE A 227 20.04 29.53 -51.12
CA ILE A 227 18.83 29.23 -50.37
C ILE A 227 18.50 27.72 -50.53
N TYR A 228 18.98 26.90 -49.61
CA TYR A 228 18.41 25.59 -49.34
C TYR A 228 17.61 25.73 -48.06
N ILE A 229 16.31 25.46 -48.16
CA ILE A 229 15.37 25.37 -47.05
C ILE A 229 16.00 24.43 -46.01
N GLN A 230 16.50 24.98 -44.90
CA GLN A 230 17.03 24.20 -43.78
C GLN A 230 15.89 23.35 -43.24
N SER A 231 15.89 22.07 -43.57
CA SER A 231 14.97 21.12 -42.97
C SER A 231 15.33 20.97 -41.49
N GLU A 232 14.38 21.29 -40.61
CA GLU A 232 14.55 21.25 -39.16
C GLU A 232 14.88 19.82 -38.71
N THR A 233 16.10 19.62 -38.21
CA THR A 233 16.60 18.32 -37.70
C THR A 233 17.02 18.49 -36.25
N PRO A 234 16.76 17.50 -35.36
CA PRO A 234 15.93 16.31 -35.56
C PRO A 234 14.42 16.62 -35.67
N VAL A 235 13.68 15.65 -36.21
CA VAL A 235 12.23 15.70 -36.42
C VAL A 235 11.54 14.99 -35.27
N PHE A 236 10.60 15.68 -34.62
CA PHE A 236 9.69 15.09 -33.64
C PHE A 236 8.31 14.90 -34.27
N HIS A 237 7.72 13.72 -34.11
CA HIS A 237 6.34 13.45 -34.50
C HIS A 237 5.58 12.76 -33.38
N ASP A 238 4.41 13.31 -33.07
CA ASP A 238 3.42 12.71 -32.19
C ASP A 238 2.31 12.11 -33.06
N PHE A 239 2.17 10.78 -33.02
CA PHE A 239 1.24 10.05 -33.89
C PHE A 239 -0.18 9.91 -33.30
N VAL A 240 -0.51 10.55 -32.17
CA VAL A 240 -1.86 10.50 -31.58
C VAL A 240 -2.27 11.83 -30.93
N ARG A 241 -3.11 12.63 -31.62
CA ARG A 241 -3.69 13.90 -31.11
C ARG A 241 -4.73 13.77 -29.96
N LYS A 242 -4.92 12.58 -29.38
CA LYS A 242 -5.97 12.35 -28.36
C LYS A 242 -5.52 12.64 -26.92
N SER A 243 -4.21 12.71 -26.66
CA SER A 243 -3.66 12.92 -25.32
C SER A 243 -2.93 14.28 -25.22
N PRO A 244 -3.26 15.17 -24.26
CA PRO A 244 -2.56 16.46 -24.07
C PRO A 244 -1.11 16.38 -23.58
N THR A 245 -0.53 15.19 -23.39
CA THR A 245 0.73 14.98 -22.65
C THR A 245 1.75 14.17 -23.42
N LYS A 246 3.03 14.35 -23.09
CA LYS A 246 4.19 13.80 -23.79
C LYS A 246 4.86 12.68 -23.01
N ILE A 247 5.48 11.72 -23.70
CA ILE A 247 6.26 10.65 -23.04
C ILE A 247 7.38 11.30 -22.22
N PHE A 248 7.50 10.92 -20.95
CA PHE A 248 8.50 11.46 -20.03
C PHE A 248 9.54 10.40 -19.70
N LEU A 249 10.80 10.66 -20.05
CA LEU A 249 11.93 9.78 -19.76
C LEU A 249 12.55 10.19 -18.44
N GLN A 250 12.43 9.34 -17.43
CA GLN A 250 13.06 9.52 -16.12
C GLN A 250 13.64 8.19 -15.64
N PRO A 251 14.64 8.20 -14.74
CA PRO A 251 15.12 6.97 -14.14
C PRO A 251 14.01 6.24 -13.39
N LEU A 252 13.94 4.93 -13.58
CA LEU A 252 13.27 4.06 -12.64
C LEU A 252 14.09 4.11 -11.34
N GLN A 253 13.44 4.27 -10.20
CA GLN A 253 14.20 4.24 -8.95
C GLN A 253 14.84 2.85 -8.81
N PRO A 254 16.17 2.76 -8.64
CA PRO A 254 16.81 1.46 -8.47
C PRO A 254 16.19 0.83 -7.21
N GLN A 255 15.77 -0.43 -7.32
CA GLN A 255 15.42 -1.22 -6.15
C GLN A 255 16.70 -1.52 -5.35
N ALA A 256 17.28 -0.47 -4.76
CA ALA A 256 18.40 -0.51 -3.87
C ALA A 256 17.91 -0.08 -2.49
N THR A 257 17.90 -1.09 -1.62
CA THR A 257 18.18 -1.03 -0.19
C THR A 257 18.74 0.30 0.35
N THR A 258 18.29 0.64 1.57
CA THR A 258 18.70 1.76 2.46
C THR A 258 17.95 3.07 2.18
N GLY A 259 17.18 3.64 3.11
CA GLY A 259 17.59 3.97 4.47
C GLY A 259 17.81 5.48 4.51
N GLY A 260 16.79 6.22 4.94
CA GLY A 260 16.91 7.62 5.34
C GLY A 260 16.83 8.66 4.21
N PHE A 261 15.65 9.27 4.13
CA PHE A 261 15.31 10.67 3.79
C PHE A 261 14.21 10.76 2.74
N ILE A 262 12.99 10.79 3.26
CA ILE A 262 11.76 11.00 2.51
C ILE A 262 11.69 12.49 2.17
N LYS A 263 11.88 12.84 0.90
CA LYS A 263 11.21 14.03 0.35
C LYS A 263 9.72 13.79 0.56
N LYS A 264 9.06 14.71 1.27
CA LYS A 264 7.62 14.70 1.61
C LYS A 264 6.81 14.01 0.49
N PRO A 265 6.06 12.93 0.76
CA PRO A 265 5.51 12.09 -0.29
C PRO A 265 4.48 12.88 -1.12
N SER A 266 4.88 13.30 -2.31
CA SER A 266 3.98 13.69 -3.39
C SER A 266 3.50 12.41 -4.07
N GLY A 267 2.34 11.93 -3.66
CA GLY A 267 1.69 10.78 -4.29
C GLY A 267 1.10 9.82 -3.27
N TYR A 268 0.09 10.27 -2.52
CA TYR A 268 -0.95 9.33 -2.12
C TYR A 268 -1.60 8.85 -3.43
N LEU A 269 -1.69 7.54 -3.64
CA LEU A 269 -2.72 6.97 -4.50
C LEU A 269 -4.06 7.28 -3.82
N VAL A 270 -4.56 8.47 -4.11
CA VAL A 270 -5.90 8.90 -3.73
C VAL A 270 -6.82 8.25 -4.74
N PHE A 271 -7.72 7.38 -4.29
CA PHE A 271 -8.97 7.19 -5.00
C PHE A 271 -9.68 8.55 -4.96
N GLY A 272 -9.41 9.37 -5.98
CA GLY A 272 -10.15 10.59 -6.23
C GLY A 272 -11.56 10.17 -6.62
N ALA A 273 -12.42 10.01 -5.63
CA ALA A 273 -13.85 10.00 -5.86
C ALA A 273 -14.20 11.44 -6.24
N SER A 274 -14.00 11.75 -7.53
CA SER A 274 -14.11 13.09 -8.09
C SER A 274 -15.47 13.65 -7.73
N LEU A 275 -15.48 14.75 -6.98
CA LEU A 275 -16.70 15.52 -6.68
C LEU A 275 -17.13 16.38 -7.90
N SER A 276 -16.51 16.17 -9.07
CA SER A 276 -16.84 16.89 -10.32
C SER A 276 -18.32 16.82 -10.66
N ASP A 277 -18.97 15.70 -10.33
CA ASP A 277 -20.40 15.47 -10.61
C ASP A 277 -21.30 15.84 -9.41
N ASP A 278 -20.73 16.20 -8.26
CA ASP A 278 -21.43 16.59 -7.03
C ASP A 278 -21.07 18.02 -6.60
N VAL A 279 -21.75 18.98 -7.20
CA VAL A 279 -21.55 20.43 -6.96
C VAL A 279 -21.60 20.77 -5.47
N THR A 280 -22.53 20.16 -4.72
CA THR A 280 -22.68 20.41 -3.28
C THR A 280 -21.49 19.87 -2.49
N GLY A 281 -21.06 18.64 -2.79
CA GLY A 281 -19.87 18.05 -2.17
C GLY A 281 -18.61 18.85 -2.47
N LEU A 282 -18.44 19.33 -3.71
CA LEU A 282 -17.29 20.15 -4.09
C LEU A 282 -17.28 21.49 -3.36
N GLN A 283 -18.44 22.13 -3.18
CA GLN A 283 -18.58 23.35 -2.39
C GLN A 283 -18.16 23.15 -0.94
N ILE A 284 -18.66 22.09 -0.29
CA ILE A 284 -18.29 21.73 1.09
C ILE A 284 -16.79 21.47 1.20
N ALA A 285 -16.24 20.63 0.32
CA ALA A 285 -14.82 20.29 0.35
C ALA A 285 -13.91 21.51 0.12
N THR A 286 -14.33 22.44 -0.74
CA THR A 286 -13.58 23.68 -1.00
C THR A 286 -13.58 24.60 0.21
N TRP A 287 -14.74 24.75 0.87
CA TRP A 287 -14.86 25.52 2.11
C TRP A 287 -14.02 24.91 3.24
N LEU A 288 -14.09 23.60 3.45
CA LEU A 288 -13.30 22.94 4.52
C LEU A 288 -11.77 23.04 4.33
N LYS A 289 -11.31 23.26 3.09
CA LYS A 289 -9.88 23.44 2.77
C LYS A 289 -9.37 24.86 3.03
N THR A 290 -10.21 25.84 3.35
CA THR A 290 -9.74 27.20 3.65
C THR A 290 -9.03 27.27 5.00
N ALA A 291 -9.41 26.41 5.96
CA ALA A 291 -8.77 26.31 7.28
C ALA A 291 -8.55 24.85 7.74
N PRO A 292 -7.67 24.07 7.06
CA PRO A 292 -7.43 22.68 7.43
C PRO A 292 -6.63 22.58 8.74
N PRO A 293 -6.95 21.60 9.63
CA PRO A 293 -6.09 21.30 10.78
C PRO A 293 -4.66 20.92 10.34
N LYS A 294 -3.65 21.22 11.17
CA LYS A 294 -2.21 21.02 10.87
C LYS A 294 -1.85 19.63 10.31
N ASN A 295 -2.58 18.59 10.73
CA ASN A 295 -2.30 17.20 10.40
C ASN A 295 -3.27 16.59 9.36
N VAL A 296 -4.14 17.40 8.73
CA VAL A 296 -5.13 16.91 7.76
C VAL A 296 -4.80 17.43 6.37
N THR A 297 -4.72 16.51 5.39
CA THR A 297 -4.45 16.87 4.00
C THR A 297 -5.73 17.26 3.26
N ALA A 298 -5.64 18.14 2.25
CA ALA A 298 -6.76 18.51 1.38
C ALA A 298 -7.42 17.28 0.71
N VAL A 299 -6.60 16.28 0.41
CA VAL A 299 -7.02 14.96 -0.09
C VAL A 299 -7.92 14.23 0.91
N SER A 300 -7.53 14.21 2.18
CA SER A 300 -8.31 13.55 3.24
C SER A 300 -9.69 14.21 3.39
N ILE A 301 -9.75 15.53 3.26
CA ILE A 301 -11.01 16.30 3.30
C ILE A 301 -11.92 15.89 2.13
N GLU A 302 -11.42 15.86 0.89
CA GLU A 302 -12.20 15.41 -0.27
C GLU A 302 -12.67 13.96 -0.13
N ALA A 303 -11.81 13.07 0.34
CA ALA A 303 -12.16 11.66 0.52
C ALA A 303 -13.29 11.48 1.55
N ILE A 304 -13.23 12.21 2.66
CA ILE A 304 -14.27 12.17 3.71
C ILE A 304 -15.59 12.73 3.17
N VAL A 305 -15.57 13.89 2.52
CA VAL A 305 -16.77 14.51 1.95
C VAL A 305 -17.38 13.61 0.88
N SER A 306 -16.57 13.09 -0.03
CA SER A 306 -17.03 12.18 -1.08
C SER A 306 -17.59 10.86 -0.51
N ARG A 307 -17.00 10.32 0.56
CA ARG A 307 -17.57 9.17 1.27
C ARG A 307 -18.92 9.52 1.90
N ALA A 308 -19.04 10.68 2.55
CA ALA A 308 -20.31 11.13 3.12
C ALA A 308 -21.40 11.21 2.04
N ARG A 309 -21.10 11.87 0.91
CA ARG A 309 -22.04 12.06 -0.21
C ARG A 309 -22.48 10.75 -0.85
N ARG A 310 -21.56 9.81 -1.07
CA ARG A 310 -21.90 8.45 -1.54
C ARG A 310 -22.83 7.69 -0.58
N ILE A 311 -22.65 7.84 0.72
CA ILE A 311 -23.55 7.23 1.72
C ILE A 311 -24.94 7.88 1.65
N GLN A 312 -25.02 9.21 1.48
CA GLN A 312 -26.31 9.90 1.30
C GLN A 312 -27.02 9.45 0.02
N ASP A 313 -26.28 9.29 -1.08
CA ASP A 313 -26.83 8.91 -2.38
C ASP A 313 -27.34 7.46 -2.41
N ALA A 314 -26.68 6.56 -1.69
CA ALA A 314 -27.09 5.15 -1.65
C ALA A 314 -28.40 4.92 -0.88
N LEU A 315 -28.86 5.90 -0.07
CA LEU A 315 -29.94 5.75 0.90
C LEU A 315 -30.89 6.96 0.89
N LYS A 316 -31.12 7.56 -0.29
CA LYS A 316 -31.81 8.86 -0.49
C LYS A 316 -33.13 9.04 0.26
N ASP A 317 -33.90 7.96 0.49
CA ASP A 317 -35.21 8.03 1.16
C ASP A 317 -35.24 7.46 2.59
N GLY A 318 -34.07 7.08 3.14
CA GLY A 318 -33.99 6.36 4.42
C GLY A 318 -34.60 4.95 4.39
N ALA A 319 -35.05 4.51 3.22
CA ALA A 319 -35.48 3.15 2.94
C ALA A 319 -34.30 2.37 2.36
N PHE A 320 -34.09 1.15 2.86
CA PHE A 320 -33.12 0.24 2.25
C PHE A 320 -33.62 -0.17 0.86
N PRO A 321 -32.74 -0.35 -0.13
CA PRO A 321 -33.14 -0.86 -1.44
C PRO A 321 -33.85 -2.22 -1.27
N GLN A 322 -35.00 -2.40 -1.91
CA GLN A 322 -35.77 -3.65 -1.83
C GLN A 322 -34.94 -4.82 -2.36
N GLY A 323 -34.91 -5.94 -1.63
CA GLY A 323 -34.10 -7.11 -1.97
C GLY A 323 -32.61 -6.95 -1.64
N SER A 324 -32.20 -5.87 -0.97
CA SER A 324 -30.81 -5.71 -0.53
C SER A 324 -30.47 -6.55 0.69
N ILE A 325 -29.18 -6.80 0.88
CA ILE A 325 -28.62 -7.43 2.08
C ILE A 325 -28.99 -6.70 3.38
N PHE A 326 -29.36 -5.42 3.28
CA PHE A 326 -29.71 -4.59 4.43
C PHE A 326 -31.12 -4.88 4.97
N GLU A 327 -32.04 -5.40 4.15
CA GLU A 327 -33.37 -5.83 4.64
C GLU A 327 -33.27 -7.06 5.56
N GLN A 328 -32.23 -7.88 5.39
CA GLN A 328 -31.98 -9.09 6.16
C GLN A 328 -31.37 -8.80 7.54
N LEU A 329 -30.93 -7.56 7.79
CA LEU A 329 -30.35 -7.16 9.07
C LEU A 329 -31.40 -7.10 10.19
N SER A 330 -30.94 -7.35 11.42
CA SER A 330 -31.78 -7.24 12.61
C SER A 330 -32.43 -5.86 12.73
N LYS A 331 -33.65 -5.79 13.28
CA LYS A 331 -34.38 -4.52 13.47
C LYS A 331 -33.54 -3.47 14.24
N PRO A 332 -32.83 -3.81 15.34
CA PRO A 332 -31.96 -2.86 16.03
C PRO A 332 -30.82 -2.31 15.16
N ALA A 333 -30.22 -3.14 14.30
CA ALA A 333 -29.17 -2.70 13.38
C ALA A 333 -29.71 -1.73 12.32
N ARG A 334 -30.87 -2.06 11.72
CA ARG A 334 -31.55 -1.18 10.76
C ARG A 334 -31.92 0.18 11.36
N ASP A 335 -32.52 0.20 12.55
CA ASP A 335 -32.90 1.44 13.25
C ASP A 335 -31.67 2.31 13.55
N GLU A 336 -30.54 1.70 13.88
CA GLU A 336 -29.30 2.40 14.14
C GLU A 336 -28.71 3.04 12.88
N ILE A 337 -28.65 2.30 11.78
CA ILE A 337 -28.18 2.79 10.47
C ILE A 337 -29.04 3.98 10.01
N VAL A 338 -30.38 3.85 10.06
CA VAL A 338 -31.32 4.94 9.72
C VAL A 338 -31.08 6.18 10.58
N LYS A 339 -30.86 6.00 11.89
CA LYS A 339 -30.54 7.11 12.80
C LYS A 339 -29.20 7.76 12.47
N GLY A 340 -28.18 6.97 12.12
CA GLY A 340 -26.87 7.46 11.69
C GLY A 340 -26.95 8.29 10.41
N ILE A 341 -27.70 7.81 9.41
CA ILE A 341 -27.93 8.53 8.14
C ILE A 341 -28.62 9.87 8.38
N ARG A 342 -29.68 9.91 9.19
CA ARG A 342 -30.37 11.17 9.51
C ARG A 342 -29.41 12.19 10.12
N ARG A 343 -28.55 11.75 11.04
CA ARG A 343 -27.54 12.62 11.67
C ARG A 343 -26.50 13.11 10.66
N LEU A 344 -26.01 12.23 9.78
CA LEU A 344 -25.09 12.61 8.71
C LEU A 344 -25.74 13.63 7.76
N ASN A 345 -26.99 13.40 7.37
CA ASN A 345 -27.75 14.32 6.52
C ASN A 345 -27.90 15.71 7.15
N THR A 346 -28.20 15.77 8.45
CA THR A 346 -28.25 17.04 9.18
C THR A 346 -26.91 17.76 9.14
N VAL A 347 -25.81 17.10 9.50
CA VAL A 347 -24.47 17.72 9.51
C VAL A 347 -24.05 18.17 8.11
N MET A 348 -24.28 17.35 7.09
CA MET A 348 -23.96 17.70 5.70
C MET A 348 -24.80 18.88 5.19
N ALA A 349 -26.09 18.97 5.58
CA ALA A 349 -26.95 20.09 5.22
C ALA A 349 -26.50 21.40 5.90
N THR A 350 -26.26 21.36 7.21
CA THR A 350 -25.74 22.52 7.96
C THR A 350 -24.38 22.98 7.42
N THR A 351 -23.49 22.03 7.10
CA THR A 351 -22.19 22.36 6.48
C THR A 351 -22.34 22.98 5.10
N ALA A 352 -23.31 22.50 4.30
CA ALA A 352 -23.61 23.09 2.99
C ALA A 352 -24.17 24.52 3.09
N GLU A 353 -24.88 24.84 4.17
CA GLU A 353 -25.34 26.20 4.46
C GLU A 353 -24.17 27.11 4.84
N TYR A 354 -23.27 26.66 5.74
CA TYR A 354 -22.06 27.41 6.09
C TYR A 354 -21.14 27.65 4.89
N ALA A 355 -20.99 26.66 4.00
CA ALA A 355 -20.20 26.81 2.78
C ALA A 355 -20.78 27.84 1.78
N LYS A 356 -22.07 28.19 1.90
CA LYS A 356 -22.75 29.20 1.07
C LYS A 356 -22.79 30.59 1.72
N ASP A 357 -22.65 30.67 3.03
CA ASP A 357 -22.71 31.92 3.77
C ASP A 357 -21.35 32.63 3.76
N ASP A 358 -21.26 33.73 3.00
CA ASP A 358 -20.03 34.52 2.89
C ASP A 358 -19.57 35.14 4.23
N SER A 359 -20.42 35.19 5.26
CA SER A 359 -20.05 35.71 6.59
C SER A 359 -19.35 34.69 7.50
N ILE A 360 -19.55 33.39 7.26
CA ILE A 360 -19.00 32.28 8.08
C ILE A 360 -17.75 31.66 7.41
N ARG A 361 -17.39 32.12 6.20
CA ARG A 361 -16.26 31.60 5.41
C ARG A 361 -14.89 31.74 6.05
N ASP A 362 -14.74 32.64 7.02
CA ASP A 362 -13.46 32.98 7.66
C ASP A 362 -13.36 32.54 9.14
N GLU A 363 -14.31 31.76 9.66
CA GLU A 363 -14.27 31.24 11.04
C GLU A 363 -13.57 29.87 11.12
N ASP A 364 -12.25 29.88 11.36
CA ASP A 364 -11.41 28.68 11.48
C ASP A 364 -11.98 27.61 12.43
N GLU A 365 -12.58 28.03 13.56
CA GLU A 365 -13.15 27.13 14.57
C GLU A 365 -14.37 26.36 14.02
N VAL A 366 -15.23 27.02 13.26
CA VAL A 366 -16.43 26.41 12.65
C VAL A 366 -16.05 25.42 11.55
N ILE A 367 -15.02 25.74 10.76
CA ILE A 367 -14.49 24.87 9.71
C ILE A 367 -13.92 23.58 10.34
N GLN A 368 -13.08 23.72 11.36
CA GLN A 368 -12.47 22.59 12.06
C GLN A 368 -13.53 21.72 12.75
N GLN A 369 -14.49 22.33 13.43
CA GLN A 369 -15.59 21.62 14.08
C GLN A 369 -16.45 20.85 13.07
N SER A 370 -16.78 21.47 11.94
CA SER A 370 -17.58 20.82 10.87
C SER A 370 -16.84 19.61 10.27
N LEU A 371 -15.53 19.72 10.06
CA LEU A 371 -14.70 18.62 9.56
C LEU A 371 -14.69 17.44 10.53
N VAL A 372 -14.51 17.70 11.83
CA VAL A 372 -14.53 16.68 12.89
C VAL A 372 -15.90 16.02 12.97
N GLU A 373 -16.97 16.79 12.89
CA GLU A 373 -18.35 16.26 12.91
C GLU A 373 -18.65 15.37 11.71
N ILE A 374 -18.28 15.78 10.49
CA ILE A 374 -18.46 14.93 9.30
C ILE A 374 -17.68 13.64 9.46
N HIS A 375 -16.41 13.72 9.88
CA HIS A 375 -15.57 12.55 10.07
C HIS A 375 -16.15 11.57 11.11
N ASP A 376 -16.56 12.07 12.27
CA ASP A 376 -17.18 11.28 13.34
C ASP A 376 -18.46 10.58 12.85
N ARG A 377 -19.31 11.30 12.11
CA ARG A 377 -20.59 10.78 11.61
C ARG A 377 -20.37 9.72 10.52
N VAL A 378 -19.45 9.95 9.59
CA VAL A 378 -19.07 8.96 8.57
C VAL A 378 -18.48 7.71 9.24
N SER A 379 -17.52 7.86 10.14
CA SER A 379 -16.88 6.73 10.84
C SER A 379 -17.87 5.91 11.67
N THR A 380 -18.74 6.58 12.43
CA THR A 380 -19.79 5.93 13.23
C THR A 380 -20.77 5.16 12.35
N LEU A 381 -21.20 5.76 11.23
CA LEU A 381 -22.14 5.14 10.31
C LEU A 381 -21.50 3.97 9.55
N SER A 382 -20.26 4.11 9.11
CA SER A 382 -19.47 3.01 8.55
C SER A 382 -19.42 1.84 9.51
N THR A 383 -19.11 2.08 10.78
CA THR A 383 -19.06 1.04 11.81
C THR A 383 -20.44 0.39 12.04
N ALA A 384 -21.51 1.20 12.09
CA ALA A 384 -22.88 0.71 12.28
C ALA A 384 -23.39 -0.14 11.09
N ILE A 385 -22.89 0.10 9.89
CA ILE A 385 -23.18 -0.69 8.68
C ILE A 385 -22.31 -1.96 8.64
N GLU A 386 -21.01 -1.82 8.88
CA GLU A 386 -20.05 -2.92 8.78
C GLU A 386 -20.26 -3.99 9.85
N THR A 387 -20.54 -3.59 11.09
CA THR A 387 -20.67 -4.52 12.23
C THR A 387 -21.74 -5.60 11.99
N PRO A 388 -22.99 -5.27 11.62
CA PRO A 388 -24.01 -6.28 11.36
C PRO A 388 -23.74 -7.05 10.06
N LEU A 389 -23.21 -6.41 9.01
CA LEU A 389 -22.85 -7.11 7.77
C LEU A 389 -21.82 -8.20 8.00
N LEU A 390 -20.83 -7.91 8.85
CA LEU A 390 -19.86 -8.90 9.27
C LEU A 390 -20.54 -9.92 10.19
N LEU A 391 -21.20 -9.55 11.29
CA LEU A 391 -21.63 -10.54 12.28
C LEU A 391 -22.86 -11.39 11.89
N ASP A 392 -23.83 -10.85 11.16
CA ASP A 392 -25.14 -11.49 10.88
C ASP A 392 -25.19 -12.29 9.57
N SER A 393 -24.11 -12.39 8.79
CA SER A 393 -24.09 -13.03 7.46
C SER A 393 -24.17 -14.58 7.46
N GLY A 394 -24.89 -15.16 8.42
CA GLY A 394 -25.18 -16.59 8.56
C GLY A 394 -26.27 -17.17 7.64
N SER A 395 -26.74 -16.42 6.64
CA SER A 395 -27.67 -16.94 5.62
C SER A 395 -26.93 -17.19 4.31
N SER A 396 -26.54 -18.45 4.10
CA SER A 396 -26.13 -19.09 2.84
C SER A 396 -26.01 -18.16 1.61
N ARG A 397 -24.80 -17.70 1.31
CA ARG A 397 -24.48 -17.12 -0.01
C ARG A 397 -24.32 -18.26 -1.01
N SER A 398 -25.29 -18.46 -1.90
CA SER A 398 -25.10 -19.23 -3.13
C SER A 398 -24.34 -18.37 -4.15
N PRO A 399 -23.26 -18.85 -4.79
CA PRO A 399 -22.39 -18.05 -5.66
C PRO A 399 -22.97 -17.81 -7.07
N GLU A 400 -24.29 -17.83 -7.24
CA GLU A 400 -24.94 -17.68 -8.54
C GLU A 400 -25.99 -16.57 -8.53
N SER A 401 -25.57 -15.33 -8.76
CA SER A 401 -26.39 -14.36 -9.49
C SER A 401 -25.53 -13.24 -10.10
N THR A 402 -25.37 -13.28 -11.41
CA THR A 402 -24.79 -12.24 -12.28
C THR A 402 -25.79 -11.09 -12.55
N GLN A 403 -26.49 -10.63 -11.51
CA GLN A 403 -27.31 -9.40 -11.57
C GLN A 403 -26.76 -8.39 -10.59
N GLU A 404 -26.67 -7.12 -11.01
CA GLU A 404 -26.31 -5.98 -10.17
C GLU A 404 -27.07 -6.04 -8.84
N THR A 405 -26.37 -6.41 -7.76
CA THR A 405 -26.99 -6.56 -6.46
C THR A 405 -27.33 -5.17 -5.90
N PRO A 406 -28.59 -4.91 -5.50
CA PRO A 406 -28.95 -3.65 -4.85
C PRO A 406 -28.14 -3.48 -3.55
N GLY A 407 -27.22 -2.51 -3.51
CA GLY A 407 -26.38 -2.22 -2.34
C GLY A 407 -24.87 -2.14 -2.57
N VAL A 408 -24.36 -2.50 -3.76
CA VAL A 408 -22.91 -2.43 -4.11
C VAL A 408 -22.32 -1.05 -3.88
N GLY A 409 -23.05 0.02 -4.24
CA GLY A 409 -22.60 1.40 -4.02
C GLY A 409 -22.39 1.76 -2.54
N LEU A 410 -23.20 1.20 -1.63
CA LEU A 410 -23.06 1.43 -0.19
C LEU A 410 -21.91 0.64 0.40
N MET A 411 -21.71 -0.61 -0.04
CA MET A 411 -20.56 -1.43 0.39
C MET A 411 -19.23 -0.80 -0.04
N ALA A 412 -19.15 -0.33 -1.28
CA ALA A 412 -17.99 0.39 -1.79
C ALA A 412 -17.77 1.74 -1.09
N ALA A 413 -18.85 2.46 -0.73
CA ALA A 413 -18.73 3.71 0.02
C ALA A 413 -18.15 3.48 1.43
N VAL A 414 -18.53 2.38 2.07
CA VAL A 414 -18.13 2.03 3.44
C VAL A 414 -16.81 1.23 3.47
N ASP A 415 -16.30 0.76 2.33
CA ASP A 415 -15.00 0.06 2.18
C ASP A 415 -14.97 -1.32 2.89
N VAL A 416 -16.12 -2.00 2.93
CA VAL A 416 -16.33 -3.23 3.73
C VAL A 416 -15.70 -4.48 3.10
N ASP A 417 -15.36 -4.42 1.81
CA ASP A 417 -15.01 -5.58 0.99
C ASP A 417 -13.82 -6.38 1.55
N ALA A 418 -12.76 -5.68 1.96
CA ALA A 418 -11.58 -6.33 2.56
C ALA A 418 -11.92 -7.07 3.86
N ALA A 419 -12.83 -6.53 4.68
CA ALA A 419 -13.26 -7.14 5.94
C ALA A 419 -14.19 -8.34 5.68
N LEU A 420 -15.04 -8.26 4.66
CA LEU A 420 -15.90 -9.38 4.24
C LEU A 420 -15.09 -10.54 3.69
N HIS A 421 -14.13 -10.27 2.80
CA HIS A 421 -13.22 -11.29 2.29
C HIS A 421 -12.41 -11.94 3.43
N LEU A 422 -11.93 -11.14 4.39
CA LEU A 422 -11.24 -11.67 5.56
C LEU A 422 -12.16 -12.58 6.40
N ARG A 423 -13.41 -12.15 6.64
CA ARG A 423 -14.39 -12.98 7.34
C ARG A 423 -14.67 -14.28 6.58
N GLU A 424 -14.90 -14.21 5.27
CA GLU A 424 -15.10 -15.39 4.43
C GLU A 424 -13.90 -16.33 4.50
N ALA A 425 -12.66 -15.81 4.47
CA ALA A 425 -11.45 -16.61 4.65
C ALA A 425 -11.34 -17.23 6.05
N ILE A 426 -11.83 -16.57 7.10
CA ILE A 426 -11.89 -17.11 8.47
C ILE A 426 -12.91 -18.25 8.56
N MET A 427 -14.04 -18.12 7.87
CA MET A 427 -15.13 -19.11 7.85
C MET A 427 -14.82 -20.30 6.93
N ASN A 428 -14.13 -20.06 5.81
CA ASN A 428 -13.75 -21.08 4.84
C ASN A 428 -12.57 -21.89 5.37
N GLN A 429 -12.84 -23.13 5.76
CA GLN A 429 -11.92 -24.01 6.48
C GLN A 429 -10.89 -24.72 5.59
N ASP A 430 -10.59 -24.25 4.38
CA ASP A 430 -9.61 -24.94 3.52
C ASP A 430 -8.19 -24.40 3.77
N PRO A 431 -7.34 -25.12 4.52
CA PRO A 431 -5.97 -24.71 4.82
C PRO A 431 -5.05 -24.72 3.60
N SER A 432 -5.46 -25.33 2.48
CA SER A 432 -4.58 -25.63 1.35
C SER A 432 -4.32 -24.44 0.40
N SER A 433 -5.17 -23.41 0.40
CA SER A 433 -5.07 -22.30 -0.58
C SER A 433 -4.11 -21.17 -0.22
N TYR A 434 -3.64 -21.06 1.04
CA TYR A 434 -3.02 -19.81 1.53
C TYR A 434 -1.68 -19.95 2.26
N SER A 435 -1.11 -21.15 2.40
CA SER A 435 0.18 -21.30 3.10
C SER A 435 1.34 -20.84 2.22
N ARG A 436 1.95 -19.71 2.58
CA ARG A 436 3.21 -19.21 1.99
C ARG A 436 4.38 -19.63 2.87
N GLU A 437 4.90 -20.82 2.62
CA GLU A 437 6.13 -21.25 3.27
C GLU A 437 7.36 -20.65 2.57
N ILE A 438 8.20 -19.98 3.34
CA ILE A 438 9.43 -19.35 2.90
C ILE A 438 10.59 -20.28 3.28
N SER A 439 11.42 -20.66 2.30
CA SER A 439 12.63 -21.41 2.59
C SER A 439 13.53 -20.60 3.52
N ARG A 440 14.03 -21.23 4.60
CA ARG A 440 14.88 -20.61 5.60
C ARG A 440 16.12 -19.96 4.98
N ASP A 441 16.64 -20.49 3.88
CA ASP A 441 17.82 -19.99 3.17
C ASP A 441 17.62 -18.61 2.52
N LYS A 442 16.36 -18.23 2.25
CA LYS A 442 16.02 -16.91 1.70
C LYS A 442 16.01 -15.81 2.77
N ILE A 443 16.10 -16.19 4.04
CA ILE A 443 16.01 -15.27 5.17
C ILE A 443 17.42 -14.98 5.71
N PHE A 444 17.90 -13.77 5.46
CA PHE A 444 19.15 -13.29 6.02
C PHE A 444 18.89 -12.72 7.42
N GLU A 445 19.23 -13.48 8.47
CA GLU A 445 19.13 -13.01 9.86
C GLU A 445 20.20 -11.95 10.15
N SER A 446 19.79 -10.84 10.77
CA SER A 446 20.72 -9.83 11.29
C SER A 446 21.39 -10.35 12.56
N LEU A 447 22.67 -10.72 12.46
CA LEU A 447 23.46 -11.14 13.62
C LEU A 447 23.89 -9.90 14.41
N ASN A 448 23.31 -9.70 15.60
CA ASN A 448 23.81 -8.70 16.56
C ASN A 448 25.22 -9.09 17.02
N ARG A 449 26.25 -8.51 16.39
CA ARG A 449 27.68 -8.77 16.72
C ARG A 449 28.11 -8.34 18.13
N ASN A 450 27.23 -7.71 18.91
CA ASN A 450 27.57 -7.08 20.20
C ASN A 450 27.09 -7.82 21.47
N SER A 451 26.51 -9.03 21.37
CA SER A 451 26.22 -9.84 22.57
C SER A 451 27.17 -11.04 22.65
N SER A 452 28.34 -10.84 23.26
CA SER A 452 29.33 -11.88 23.59
C SER A 452 28.91 -12.82 24.73
N THR A 453 27.60 -13.00 24.92
CA THR A 453 27.03 -13.98 25.84
C THR A 453 25.80 -14.58 25.17
N ASP A 454 25.85 -15.88 24.96
CA ASP A 454 24.83 -16.76 24.43
C ASP A 454 23.53 -16.66 25.27
N LYS A 455 22.76 -15.58 25.06
CA LYS A 455 21.44 -15.42 25.66
C LYS A 455 20.45 -16.29 24.87
N PRO A 456 19.62 -17.09 25.56
CA PRO A 456 18.72 -18.03 24.91
C PRO A 456 17.77 -17.28 23.96
N SER A 457 17.56 -17.86 22.78
CA SER A 457 16.70 -17.43 21.68
C SER A 457 15.72 -16.28 22.01
N SER A 458 16.03 -15.07 21.54
CA SER A 458 15.07 -13.96 21.54
C SER A 458 13.83 -14.36 20.74
N ARG A 459 12.63 -14.18 21.31
CA ARG A 459 11.33 -14.42 20.65
C ARG A 459 11.22 -13.70 19.31
N PHE A 460 11.70 -12.46 19.26
CA PHE A 460 11.79 -11.68 18.04
C PHE A 460 13.19 -11.79 17.45
N LYS A 461 13.25 -12.19 16.18
CA LYS A 461 14.46 -12.13 15.34
C LYS A 461 14.24 -11.12 14.22
N LEU A 462 15.30 -10.43 13.82
CA LEU A 462 15.27 -9.45 12.73
C LEU A 462 16.07 -9.99 11.55
N GLY A 463 15.65 -9.66 10.35
CA GLY A 463 16.36 -10.09 9.14
C GLY A 463 15.89 -9.33 7.90
N SER A 464 16.26 -9.85 6.74
CA SER A 464 15.81 -9.36 5.45
C SER A 464 15.51 -10.49 4.47
N ILE A 465 14.52 -10.25 3.61
CA ILE A 465 14.19 -11.09 2.45
C ILE A 465 14.26 -10.18 1.23
N ASP A 466 15.06 -10.54 0.23
CA ASP A 466 15.24 -9.77 -1.01
C ASP A 466 15.54 -8.28 -0.77
N GLY A 467 16.39 -7.99 0.23
CA GLY A 467 16.78 -6.62 0.61
C GLY A 467 15.76 -5.85 1.46
N ARG A 468 14.58 -6.41 1.72
CA ARG A 468 13.51 -5.77 2.52
C ARG A 468 13.49 -6.32 3.94
N PHE A 469 13.41 -5.44 4.94
CA PHE A 469 13.47 -5.82 6.35
C PHE A 469 12.23 -6.60 6.80
N VAL A 470 12.47 -7.60 7.64
CA VAL A 470 11.44 -8.45 8.24
C VAL A 470 11.63 -8.61 9.74
N ILE A 471 10.51 -8.71 10.44
CA ILE A 471 10.43 -9.06 11.86
C ILE A 471 9.87 -10.47 11.92
N MET A 472 10.57 -11.36 12.62
CA MET A 472 10.21 -12.76 12.75
C MET A 472 9.84 -13.08 14.18
N GLU A 473 8.67 -13.67 14.37
CA GLU A 473 8.24 -14.20 15.66
C GLU A 473 8.49 -15.71 15.70
N ILE A 474 9.30 -16.14 16.66
CA ILE A 474 9.83 -17.50 16.75
C ILE A 474 9.12 -18.30 17.84
N TYR A 475 8.67 -19.49 17.47
CA TYR A 475 7.98 -20.45 18.30
C TYR A 475 8.75 -21.77 18.31
N ARG A 476 8.97 -22.35 19.48
CA ARG A 476 9.54 -23.71 19.58
C ARG A 476 8.42 -24.73 19.56
N TYR A 477 8.63 -25.85 18.88
CA TYR A 477 7.67 -26.94 18.84
C TYR A 477 8.26 -28.24 19.37
N ARG A 478 7.36 -29.12 19.84
CA ARG A 478 7.69 -30.53 20.06
C ARG A 478 7.73 -31.25 18.74
N GLU A 479 8.81 -31.99 18.57
CA GLU A 479 9.00 -32.91 17.47
C GLU A 479 7.91 -33.99 17.47
N SER A 480 7.50 -34.39 16.28
CA SER A 480 6.60 -35.51 16.04
C SER A 480 7.19 -36.84 16.55
N GLU A 481 6.32 -37.78 16.90
CA GLU A 481 6.70 -39.08 17.49
C GLU A 481 7.55 -39.94 16.54
N ASP A 482 7.59 -39.60 15.24
CA ASP A 482 8.38 -40.26 14.21
C ASP A 482 9.86 -39.81 14.17
N ASN A 483 10.30 -38.92 15.07
CA ASN A 483 11.67 -38.38 15.14
C ASN A 483 12.16 -37.79 13.80
N SER A 484 11.24 -37.24 13.00
CA SER A 484 11.52 -36.64 11.70
C SER A 484 12.13 -35.23 11.78
N GLY A 485 12.22 -34.66 12.99
CA GLY A 485 12.50 -33.24 13.21
C GLY A 485 11.31 -32.32 12.92
N GLU A 486 10.17 -32.85 12.47
CA GLU A 486 8.99 -32.06 12.12
C GLU A 486 8.11 -31.76 13.34
N PRO A 487 7.35 -30.64 13.33
CA PRO A 487 6.29 -30.41 14.29
C PRO A 487 5.18 -31.46 14.13
N GLN A 488 4.40 -31.66 15.19
CA GLN A 488 3.16 -32.44 15.10
C GLN A 488 2.26 -31.93 13.96
N PRO A 489 1.63 -32.82 13.17
CA PRO A 489 0.81 -32.40 12.03
C PRO A 489 -0.28 -31.39 12.37
N GLN A 490 -0.90 -31.52 13.55
CA GLN A 490 -1.92 -30.58 14.03
C GLN A 490 -1.33 -29.18 14.28
N THR A 491 -0.12 -29.11 14.83
CA THR A 491 0.60 -27.85 15.05
C THR A 491 0.91 -27.16 13.73
N LEU A 492 1.41 -27.92 12.75
CA LEU A 492 1.73 -27.38 11.43
C LEU A 492 0.48 -26.88 10.71
N GLN A 493 -0.60 -27.68 10.71
CA GLN A 493 -1.88 -27.30 10.11
C GLN A 493 -2.42 -26.00 10.73
N GLN A 494 -2.35 -25.87 12.05
CA GLN A 494 -2.79 -24.67 12.75
C GLN A 494 -1.96 -23.44 12.36
N VAL A 495 -0.63 -23.55 12.34
CA VAL A 495 0.26 -22.43 11.98
C VAL A 495 0.09 -22.02 10.52
N CYS A 496 -0.06 -22.97 9.60
CA CYS A 496 -0.36 -22.70 8.19
C CYS A 496 -1.68 -21.92 8.04
N LYS A 497 -2.73 -22.34 8.76
CA LYS A 497 -4.03 -21.66 8.73
C LYS A 497 -3.91 -20.21 9.23
N ILE A 498 -3.29 -20.02 10.38
CA ILE A 498 -3.11 -18.69 10.99
C ILE A 498 -2.26 -17.80 10.09
N THR A 499 -1.19 -18.32 9.51
CA THR A 499 -0.33 -17.58 8.58
C THR A 499 -1.09 -17.16 7.33
N GLY A 500 -1.91 -18.06 6.75
CA GLY A 500 -2.78 -17.73 5.62
C GLY A 500 -3.74 -16.57 5.94
N LEU A 501 -4.37 -16.61 7.11
CA LEU A 501 -5.21 -15.51 7.59
C LEU A 501 -4.40 -14.22 7.78
N LEU A 502 -3.20 -14.29 8.37
CA LEU A 502 -2.34 -13.12 8.58
C LEU A 502 -1.87 -12.48 7.27
N CYS A 503 -1.65 -13.28 6.22
CA CYS A 503 -1.27 -12.80 4.87
C CYS A 503 -2.41 -12.05 4.16
N HIS A 504 -3.67 -12.27 4.55
CA HIS A 504 -4.80 -11.56 3.95
C HIS A 504 -4.73 -10.05 4.25
N PRO A 505 -5.03 -9.16 3.29
CA PRO A 505 -5.07 -7.72 3.53
C PRO A 505 -5.94 -7.36 4.74
N LYS A 506 -5.45 -6.42 5.55
CA LYS A 506 -6.06 -5.93 6.78
C LYS A 506 -5.94 -4.42 6.86
N ARG A 507 -6.92 -3.76 7.48
CA ARG A 507 -6.84 -2.33 7.78
C ARG A 507 -5.81 -2.08 8.89
N LYS A 508 -5.32 -0.84 8.98
CA LYS A 508 -4.23 -0.48 9.92
C LYS A 508 -4.66 -0.61 11.38
N GLU A 509 -5.95 -0.49 11.65
CA GLU A 509 -6.59 -0.58 12.96
C GLU A 509 -6.54 -2.00 13.54
N PHE A 510 -6.17 -3.02 12.75
CA PHE A 510 -5.84 -4.35 13.29
C PHE A 510 -4.52 -4.35 14.06
N HIS A 511 -3.65 -3.35 13.87
CA HIS A 511 -2.35 -3.27 14.53
C HIS A 511 -1.47 -4.51 14.29
N ILE A 512 -1.60 -5.13 13.10
CA ILE A 512 -0.78 -6.27 12.66
C ILE A 512 0.07 -5.83 11.48
N LEU A 513 1.35 -6.18 11.50
CA LEU A 513 2.22 -5.99 10.34
C LEU A 513 1.79 -6.90 9.17
N PRO A 514 2.00 -6.48 7.90
CA PRO A 514 1.74 -7.35 6.76
C PRO A 514 2.56 -8.65 6.86
N CYS A 515 1.89 -9.80 6.87
CA CYS A 515 2.56 -11.09 6.95
C CYS A 515 3.12 -11.49 5.58
N ALA A 516 4.38 -11.93 5.56
CA ALA A 516 5.05 -12.44 4.38
C ALA A 516 4.82 -13.95 4.20
N GLY A 517 4.76 -14.70 5.31
CA GLY A 517 4.66 -16.15 5.32
C GLY A 517 5.19 -16.77 6.60
N LEU A 518 5.45 -18.08 6.56
CA LEU A 518 6.06 -18.84 7.66
C LEU A 518 7.33 -19.53 7.19
N PHE A 519 8.24 -19.83 8.11
CA PHE A 519 9.38 -20.72 7.85
C PHE A 519 9.49 -21.80 8.92
N ARG A 520 10.18 -22.89 8.58
CA ARG A 520 10.49 -23.99 9.48
C ARG A 520 11.99 -24.16 9.59
N ASP A 521 12.49 -24.24 10.83
CA ASP A 521 13.86 -24.59 11.15
C ASP A 521 13.85 -25.92 11.92
N ARG A 522 14.07 -27.02 11.19
CA ARG A 522 14.08 -28.39 11.76
C ARG A 522 15.26 -28.63 12.69
N LEU A 523 16.40 -27.97 12.43
CA LEU A 523 17.61 -28.13 13.23
C LEU A 523 17.43 -27.52 14.61
N ARG A 524 16.78 -26.35 14.69
CA ARG A 524 16.50 -25.64 15.94
C ARG A 524 15.16 -26.00 16.57
N LYS A 525 14.32 -26.79 15.89
CA LYS A 525 12.93 -27.11 16.27
C LYS A 525 12.11 -25.82 16.47
N GLU A 526 12.28 -24.89 15.52
CA GLU A 526 11.66 -23.56 15.54
C GLU A 526 10.73 -23.35 14.32
N LEU A 527 9.57 -22.76 14.56
CA LEU A 527 8.66 -22.20 13.56
C LEU A 527 8.75 -20.68 13.65
N GLY A 528 8.82 -20.00 12.52
CA GLY A 528 8.82 -18.55 12.48
C GLY A 528 7.69 -18.01 11.62
N ILE A 529 6.91 -17.07 12.15
CA ILE A 529 6.00 -16.25 11.35
C ILE A 529 6.75 -14.97 10.97
N VAL A 530 6.72 -14.64 9.67
CA VAL A 530 7.51 -13.54 9.10
C VAL A 530 6.60 -12.37 8.75
N PHE A 531 6.92 -11.20 9.28
CA PHE A 531 6.21 -9.96 9.03
C PHE A 531 7.09 -8.93 8.34
N TRP A 532 6.54 -8.20 7.38
CA TRP A 532 7.20 -7.06 6.77
C TRP A 532 7.31 -5.92 7.79
N SER A 533 8.50 -5.36 7.96
CA SER A 533 8.69 -4.24 8.87
C SER A 533 8.05 -2.95 8.33
N PRO A 534 7.74 -1.96 9.20
CA PRO A 534 7.36 -0.63 8.75
C PRO A 534 8.43 0.02 7.85
N PRO A 535 8.08 0.94 6.94
CA PRO A 535 9.02 1.57 5.99
C PRO A 535 10.22 2.28 6.63
N MET A 536 10.08 2.75 7.88
CA MET A 536 11.14 3.46 8.62
C MET A 536 12.01 2.55 9.49
N PHE A 537 11.82 1.23 9.39
CA PHE A 537 12.57 0.25 10.17
C PHE A 537 13.92 -0.05 9.51
N GLY A 538 15.03 0.14 10.23
CA GLY A 538 16.39 -0.09 9.75
C GLY A 538 17.19 -1.08 10.60
N THR A 539 18.47 -1.28 10.24
CA THR A 539 19.40 -2.27 10.81
C THR A 539 19.75 -2.08 12.29
N GLY A 540 19.30 -1.00 12.93
CA GLY A 540 19.51 -0.72 14.37
C GLY A 540 18.25 -0.72 15.22
N ASN A 541 17.06 -0.74 14.60
CA ASN A 541 15.79 -0.58 15.30
C ASN A 541 15.46 -1.84 16.11
N LYS A 542 15.00 -1.64 17.34
CA LYS A 542 14.56 -2.74 18.21
C LYS A 542 13.05 -2.90 18.19
N VAL A 543 12.63 -4.15 18.43
CA VAL A 543 11.26 -4.49 18.78
C VAL A 543 11.21 -4.63 20.29
N VAL A 544 10.38 -3.81 20.94
CA VAL A 544 10.26 -3.76 22.41
C VAL A 544 8.82 -4.05 22.80
N THR A 545 8.61 -4.99 23.72
CA THR A 545 7.25 -5.31 24.20
C THR A 545 6.75 -4.30 25.22
N LEU A 546 5.44 -4.15 25.37
CA LEU A 546 4.84 -3.28 26.38
C LEU A 546 5.31 -3.68 27.80
N LEU A 547 5.46 -4.98 28.04
CA LEU A 547 6.04 -5.51 29.28
C LEU A 547 7.48 -5.00 29.53
N GLN A 548 8.29 -4.87 28.48
CA GLN A 548 9.63 -4.29 28.58
C GLN A 548 9.57 -2.77 28.75
N LEU A 549 8.64 -2.08 28.08
CA LEU A 549 8.45 -0.63 28.22
C LEU A 549 8.10 -0.20 29.65
N TYR A 550 7.32 -0.99 30.39
CA TYR A 550 7.06 -0.73 31.82
C TYR A 550 8.33 -0.69 32.67
N LYS A 551 9.39 -1.38 32.24
CA LYS A 551 10.69 -1.43 32.92
C LYS A 551 11.64 -0.33 32.41
N MET A 552 11.52 0.04 31.15
CA MET A 552 12.34 1.07 30.51
C MET A 552 11.91 2.49 30.89
N HIS A 553 10.61 2.78 30.87
CA HIS A 553 10.07 4.12 31.14
C HIS A 553 9.34 4.13 32.48
N ARG A 554 9.89 4.87 33.46
CA ARG A 554 9.29 4.97 34.80
C ARG A 554 8.06 5.88 34.84
N LEU A 555 8.01 6.88 33.98
CA LEU A 555 6.96 7.89 33.91
C LEU A 555 6.58 8.07 32.44
N VAL A 556 5.28 7.94 32.16
CA VAL A 556 4.67 8.21 30.86
C VAL A 556 3.42 9.05 31.12
N PRO A 557 3.15 10.12 30.37
CA PRO A 557 1.97 10.94 30.60
C PRO A 557 0.67 10.18 30.31
N LEU A 558 -0.43 10.60 30.94
CA LEU A 558 -1.69 9.87 30.88
C LEU A 558 -2.30 9.83 29.47
N GLY A 559 -2.15 10.91 28.69
CA GLY A 559 -2.65 10.98 27.32
C GLY A 559 -2.11 9.88 26.43
N GLN A 560 -0.80 9.70 26.40
CA GLN A 560 -0.13 8.66 25.61
C GLN A 560 -0.55 7.26 26.06
N ARG A 561 -0.81 7.05 27.36
CA ARG A 561 -1.37 5.78 27.86
C ARG A 561 -2.79 5.54 27.35
N ILE A 562 -3.62 6.58 27.29
CA ILE A 562 -4.99 6.51 26.77
C ILE A 562 -4.99 6.24 25.26
N HIS A 563 -4.08 6.86 24.49
CA HIS A 563 -3.86 6.52 23.08
C HIS A 563 -3.53 5.04 22.88
N LEU A 564 -2.58 4.51 23.66
CA LEU A 564 -2.21 3.10 23.61
C LEU A 564 -3.41 2.19 23.94
N ALA A 565 -4.12 2.51 25.03
CA ALA A 565 -5.30 1.78 25.45
C ALA A 565 -6.37 1.73 24.34
N TRP A 566 -6.61 2.87 23.69
CA TRP A 566 -7.57 2.97 22.60
C TRP A 566 -7.15 2.16 21.37
N ALA A 567 -5.87 2.24 20.98
CA ALA A 567 -5.33 1.51 19.84
C ALA A 567 -5.43 -0.01 20.05
N VAL A 568 -5.04 -0.52 21.22
CA VAL A 568 -5.16 -1.95 21.55
C VAL A 568 -6.62 -2.39 21.60
N ALA A 569 -7.51 -1.61 22.23
CA ALA A 569 -8.93 -1.95 22.28
C ALA A 569 -9.58 -1.96 20.89
N THR A 570 -9.21 -1.02 20.02
CA THR A 570 -9.66 -0.94 18.63
C THR A 570 -9.16 -2.12 17.80
N ALA A 571 -7.96 -2.64 18.07
CA ALA A 571 -7.51 -3.88 17.43
C ALA A 571 -8.45 -5.05 17.77
N ILE A 572 -8.73 -5.29 19.07
CA ILE A 572 -9.61 -6.39 19.53
C ILE A 572 -11.02 -6.26 18.96
N GLU A 573 -11.53 -5.03 18.89
CA GLU A 573 -12.80 -4.70 18.26
C GLU A 573 -12.86 -5.22 16.81
N ASN A 574 -11.83 -4.93 16.02
CA ASN A 574 -11.72 -5.35 14.61
C ASN A 574 -11.59 -6.87 14.46
N PHE A 575 -10.83 -7.55 15.34
CA PHE A 575 -10.76 -9.02 15.35
C PHE A 575 -12.15 -9.63 15.55
N HIS A 576 -12.87 -9.19 16.58
CA HIS A 576 -14.18 -9.76 16.91
C HIS A 576 -15.24 -9.53 15.83
N ARG A 577 -15.17 -8.40 15.11
CA ARG A 577 -16.08 -8.10 13.99
C ARG A 577 -15.94 -9.10 12.85
N VAL A 578 -14.72 -9.49 12.50
CA VAL A 578 -14.50 -10.49 11.44
C VAL A 578 -14.65 -11.94 11.93
N GLY A 579 -15.06 -12.16 13.19
CA GLY A 579 -15.23 -13.49 13.77
C GLY A 579 -13.91 -14.15 14.18
N TRP A 580 -12.85 -13.35 14.37
CA TRP A 580 -11.53 -13.82 14.78
C TRP A 580 -11.32 -13.57 16.28
N VAL A 581 -10.79 -14.57 16.99
CA VAL A 581 -10.35 -14.46 18.39
C VAL A 581 -8.84 -14.67 18.51
N HIS A 582 -8.18 -13.84 19.30
CA HIS A 582 -6.71 -13.81 19.43
C HIS A 582 -6.19 -14.83 20.44
N LYS A 583 -6.88 -15.00 21.58
CA LYS A 583 -6.54 -15.95 22.67
C LYS A 583 -5.18 -15.74 23.36
N GLY A 584 -4.51 -14.64 23.06
CA GLY A 584 -3.14 -14.35 23.49
C GLY A 584 -2.95 -12.89 23.89
N ILE A 585 -4.00 -12.18 24.29
CA ILE A 585 -3.87 -10.77 24.66
C ILE A 585 -3.14 -10.65 26.01
N ARG A 586 -1.94 -10.06 25.98
CA ARG A 586 -1.07 -9.81 27.14
C ARG A 586 -0.03 -8.75 26.79
N SER A 587 0.54 -8.09 27.79
CA SER A 587 1.54 -7.04 27.57
C SER A 587 2.83 -7.50 26.90
N ASP A 588 3.15 -8.80 26.93
CA ASP A 588 4.29 -9.34 26.18
C ASP A 588 3.98 -9.56 24.68
N ASN A 589 2.70 -9.57 24.30
CA ASN A 589 2.23 -9.76 22.93
C ASN A 589 1.91 -8.43 22.22
N ILE A 590 2.09 -7.31 22.92
CA ILE A 590 2.00 -5.96 22.36
C ILE A 590 3.41 -5.42 22.27
N ALA A 591 3.86 -5.03 21.08
CA ALA A 591 5.20 -4.54 20.85
C ALA A 591 5.22 -3.26 20.02
N PHE A 592 6.38 -2.60 20.02
CA PHE A 592 6.62 -1.36 19.31
C PHE A 592 7.96 -1.45 18.60
N THR A 593 8.04 -0.79 17.45
CA THR A 593 9.29 -0.54 16.75
C THR A 593 9.74 0.88 17.05
N GLU A 594 11.04 1.08 17.26
CA GLU A 594 11.62 2.41 17.36
C GLU A 594 11.35 3.22 16.08
N VAL A 595 10.92 4.47 16.23
CA VAL A 595 10.79 5.46 15.16
C VAL A 595 12.13 6.19 15.06
N VAL A 596 12.69 6.28 13.85
CA VAL A 596 13.91 7.08 13.62
C VAL A 596 13.49 8.56 13.65
N PRO A 597 14.07 9.40 14.52
CA PRO A 597 13.79 10.83 14.49
C PRO A 597 14.14 11.40 13.11
N SER A 598 13.20 12.11 12.50
CA SER A 598 13.50 12.96 11.35
C SER A 598 14.53 14.01 11.79
N PRO A 599 15.66 14.19 11.09
CA PRO A 599 16.70 15.11 11.52
C PRO A 599 16.46 16.56 11.05
N GLU A 600 15.22 16.91 10.71
CA GLU A 600 14.82 18.31 10.61
C GLU A 600 14.27 18.74 11.98
N PRO A 601 14.92 19.69 12.68
CA PRO A 601 14.46 20.22 13.95
C PRO A 601 13.37 21.27 13.67
N ASP A 602 12.22 20.83 13.16
CA ASP A 602 11.08 21.72 12.97
C ASP A 602 10.09 21.55 14.13
N SER A 603 10.08 22.57 14.97
CA SER A 603 9.15 22.92 16.04
C SER A 603 9.31 22.23 17.40
N ASN A 604 9.11 23.04 18.45
CA ASN A 604 9.20 22.74 19.87
C ASN A 604 8.81 21.29 20.22
N ASP A 605 9.71 20.56 20.86
CA ASP A 605 9.56 19.18 21.39
C ASP A 605 8.39 19.00 22.42
N ASP A 606 7.54 20.00 22.62
CA ASP A 606 6.43 20.02 23.57
C ASP A 606 5.06 20.07 22.85
N ASP A 607 4.88 19.32 21.76
CA ASP A 607 3.53 19.05 21.26
C ASP A 607 2.88 18.02 22.21
N ALA A 608 2.20 18.51 23.25
CA ALA A 608 1.61 17.71 24.31
C ALA A 608 0.64 16.62 23.79
N ASP A 609 0.08 16.85 22.60
CA ASP A 609 -0.86 15.98 21.90
C ASP A 609 -0.16 14.88 21.07
N SER A 610 1.18 14.87 21.01
CA SER A 610 1.92 13.84 20.28
C SER A 610 1.83 12.49 20.99
N PRO A 611 1.46 11.39 20.30
CA PRO A 611 1.43 10.05 20.86
C PRO A 611 2.83 9.43 21.03
N LEU A 612 3.90 10.17 20.72
CA LEU A 612 5.28 9.71 20.78
C LEU A 612 5.83 9.79 22.22
N VAL A 613 6.42 8.69 22.70
CA VAL A 613 7.16 8.66 23.97
C VAL A 613 8.58 8.17 23.68
N ASP A 614 9.56 9.05 23.86
CA ASP A 614 10.95 8.82 23.46
C ASP A 614 11.05 8.47 21.97
N ARG A 615 11.22 7.18 21.61
CA ARG A 615 11.30 6.70 20.23
C ARG A 615 10.13 5.80 19.84
N PHE A 616 9.07 5.73 20.63
CA PHE A 616 7.96 4.80 20.42
C PHE A 616 6.64 5.54 20.24
N ASP A 617 5.95 5.27 19.14
CA ASP A 617 4.62 5.83 18.85
C ASP A 617 3.53 4.96 19.49
N PHE A 618 2.92 5.46 20.56
CA PHE A 618 1.92 4.71 21.32
C PHE A 618 0.56 4.61 20.62
N SER A 619 0.35 5.37 19.53
CA SER A 619 -0.81 5.19 18.66
C SER A 619 -0.65 4.02 17.69
N LYS A 620 0.56 3.44 17.57
CA LYS A 620 0.88 2.34 16.64
C LYS A 620 1.45 1.11 17.36
N PRO A 621 0.75 0.51 18.35
CA PRO A 621 1.13 -0.79 18.86
C PRO A 621 1.09 -1.85 17.75
N LEU A 622 1.89 -2.89 17.90
CA LEU A 622 1.92 -4.06 17.04
C LEU A 622 1.54 -5.30 17.86
N LEU A 623 0.52 -6.02 17.40
CA LEU A 623 0.09 -7.27 18.02
C LEU A 623 0.87 -8.45 17.45
N PHE A 624 1.28 -9.33 18.36
CA PHE A 624 2.02 -10.57 18.13
C PHE A 624 1.44 -11.70 18.99
N GLY A 625 2.01 -12.91 18.90
CA GLY A 625 1.57 -14.05 19.69
C GLY A 625 0.30 -14.69 19.14
N PHE A 626 0.26 -14.82 17.81
CA PHE A 626 -0.82 -15.47 17.08
C PHE A 626 -0.79 -16.99 17.19
N GLU A 627 0.17 -17.57 17.92
CA GLU A 627 0.31 -19.01 18.16
C GLU A 627 -1.01 -19.72 18.51
N TYR A 628 -1.90 -19.09 19.30
CA TYR A 628 -3.19 -19.66 19.72
C TYR A 628 -4.42 -19.05 19.03
N SER A 629 -4.22 -18.15 18.06
CA SER A 629 -5.28 -17.36 17.41
C SER A 629 -6.06 -18.19 16.38
N ARG A 630 -7.39 -18.00 16.23
CA ARG A 630 -8.25 -18.83 15.34
C ARG A 630 -9.70 -18.32 15.20
N ALA A 631 -10.47 -18.91 14.28
CA ALA A 631 -11.92 -18.77 14.21
C ALA A 631 -12.60 -19.31 15.50
N ASP A 632 -13.80 -18.81 15.82
CA ASP A 632 -14.49 -19.04 17.11
C ASP A 632 -14.66 -20.53 17.49
N ASP A 633 -14.76 -21.45 16.51
CA ASP A 633 -15.23 -22.83 16.72
C ASP A 633 -14.18 -23.97 16.83
N GLU A 634 -12.86 -23.71 16.80
CA GLU A 634 -11.85 -24.79 16.71
C GLU A 634 -11.27 -25.31 18.06
N ALA A 635 -10.82 -26.58 18.09
CA ALA A 635 -10.16 -27.24 19.24
C ALA A 635 -8.65 -26.90 19.35
N THR A 636 -8.11 -26.71 20.57
CA THR A 636 -6.71 -26.26 20.79
C THR A 636 -5.80 -27.48 20.90
N TYR A 637 -4.76 -27.56 20.05
CA TYR A 637 -3.79 -28.68 20.07
C TYR A 637 -2.37 -28.28 20.48
N LEU A 638 -2.10 -26.98 20.65
CA LEU A 638 -0.81 -26.47 21.11
C LEU A 638 -0.67 -26.54 22.63
N GLU A 639 0.56 -26.71 23.11
CA GLU A 639 0.90 -26.93 24.52
C GLU A 639 0.19 -25.95 25.47
N GLU A 640 -0.44 -26.52 26.48
CA GLU A 640 -1.08 -25.80 27.57
C GLU A 640 -0.01 -25.12 28.43
N ASP A 641 0.24 -23.83 28.19
CA ASP A 641 1.08 -23.06 29.11
C ASP A 641 0.30 -22.81 30.41
N TYR A 642 0.78 -23.39 31.51
CA TYR A 642 0.22 -23.26 32.85
C TYR A 642 0.93 -22.19 33.70
N SER A 643 1.81 -21.37 33.09
CA SER A 643 2.51 -20.33 33.83
C SER A 643 1.54 -19.37 34.51
N LEU A 644 1.79 -19.11 35.80
CA LEU A 644 0.93 -18.23 36.60
C LEU A 644 0.84 -16.83 35.98
N ASN A 645 1.94 -16.32 35.44
CA ASN A 645 1.99 -15.00 34.79
C ASN A 645 1.05 -14.92 33.58
N ASN A 646 0.98 -15.96 32.74
CA ASN A 646 0.07 -15.95 31.60
C ASN A 646 -1.38 -16.23 32.01
N ASN A 647 -1.60 -16.99 33.09
CA ASN A 647 -2.94 -17.21 33.63
C ASN A 647 -3.58 -15.91 34.17
N LEU A 648 -2.80 -14.90 34.58
CA LEU A 648 -3.36 -13.61 35.04
C LEU A 648 -4.22 -12.91 33.97
N TYR A 649 -3.92 -13.13 32.69
CA TYR A 649 -4.71 -12.59 31.58
C TYR A 649 -5.87 -13.49 31.18
N ARG A 650 -5.92 -14.73 31.68
CA ARG A 650 -6.99 -15.68 31.37
C ARG A 650 -8.15 -15.49 32.34
N HIS A 651 -9.35 -15.59 31.81
CA HIS A 651 -10.56 -15.58 32.62
C HIS A 651 -10.51 -16.68 33.71
N PRO A 652 -10.97 -16.42 34.95
CA PRO A 652 -10.88 -17.34 36.07
C PRO A 652 -11.36 -18.77 35.81
N ASP A 653 -12.44 -18.93 35.03
CA ASP A 653 -13.02 -20.25 34.70
C ASP A 653 -12.14 -21.10 33.77
N ARG A 654 -11.11 -20.49 33.18
CA ARG A 654 -10.17 -21.12 32.25
C ARG A 654 -8.76 -21.25 32.82
N TRP A 655 -8.59 -21.04 34.13
CA TRP A 655 -7.35 -21.39 34.83
C TRP A 655 -7.21 -22.90 34.97
N GLY A 656 -6.00 -23.42 34.78
CA GLY A 656 -5.77 -24.86 34.76
C GLY A 656 -6.39 -25.51 33.52
N ARG A 657 -7.01 -26.69 33.67
CA ARG A 657 -7.72 -27.34 32.57
C ARG A 657 -8.98 -26.54 32.23
N PRO A 658 -9.12 -26.00 31.01
CA PRO A 658 -10.26 -25.15 30.66
C PRO A 658 -11.57 -25.88 30.87
N ARG A 659 -12.47 -25.30 31.68
CA ARG A 659 -13.82 -25.85 31.92
C ARG A 659 -14.82 -25.43 30.85
N THR A 660 -14.48 -24.39 30.09
CA THR A 660 -15.32 -23.78 29.08
C THR A 660 -14.53 -23.54 27.79
N ARG A 661 -15.25 -23.52 26.65
CA ARG A 661 -14.69 -23.15 25.36
C ARG A 661 -14.24 -21.68 25.37
N PHE A 662 -13.31 -21.34 24.49
CA PHE A 662 -12.87 -19.95 24.37
C PHE A 662 -13.87 -19.17 23.52
N GLU A 663 -14.51 -18.17 24.11
CA GLU A 663 -15.35 -17.16 23.44
C GLU A 663 -14.67 -15.78 23.40
N LYS A 664 -15.15 -14.89 22.52
CA LYS A 664 -14.75 -13.46 22.41
C LYS A 664 -14.68 -12.73 23.75
N GLY A 665 -15.58 -13.03 24.68
CA GLY A 665 -15.59 -12.42 26.02
C GLY A 665 -14.30 -12.66 26.84
N HIS A 666 -13.57 -13.74 26.56
CA HIS A 666 -12.30 -14.00 27.21
C HIS A 666 -11.17 -13.10 26.69
N ASP A 667 -11.17 -12.73 25.40
CA ASP A 667 -10.24 -11.73 24.86
C ASP A 667 -10.54 -10.35 25.45
N VAL A 668 -11.82 -10.00 25.65
CA VAL A 668 -12.20 -8.75 26.33
C VAL A 668 -11.74 -8.74 27.80
N TYR A 669 -11.84 -9.86 28.51
CA TYR A 669 -11.30 -9.97 29.87
C TYR A 669 -9.78 -9.73 29.89
N ALA A 670 -9.05 -10.38 28.99
CA ALA A 670 -7.60 -10.24 28.86
C ALA A 670 -7.20 -8.80 28.52
N LEU A 671 -7.96 -8.14 27.64
CA LEU A 671 -7.84 -6.71 27.36
C LEU A 671 -8.04 -5.88 28.63
N GLY A 672 -9.04 -6.19 29.48
CA GLY A 672 -9.25 -5.50 30.75
C GLY A 672 -8.03 -5.55 31.67
N VAL A 673 -7.33 -6.69 31.73
CA VAL A 673 -6.08 -6.84 32.48
C VAL A 673 -4.98 -5.95 31.86
N VAL A 674 -4.80 -5.96 30.54
CA VAL A 674 -3.83 -5.09 29.86
C VAL A 674 -4.13 -3.60 30.05
N LEU A 675 -5.41 -3.19 29.96
CA LEU A 675 -5.82 -1.80 30.20
C LEU A 675 -5.53 -1.37 31.64
N PHE A 676 -5.69 -2.28 32.61
CA PHE A 676 -5.30 -2.05 34.00
C PHE A 676 -3.77 -1.87 34.15
N GLU A 677 -2.97 -2.69 33.47
CA GLU A 677 -1.51 -2.53 33.42
C GLU A 677 -1.09 -1.20 32.80
N ILE A 678 -1.72 -0.79 31.69
CA ILE A 678 -1.49 0.51 31.04
C ILE A 678 -1.85 1.66 32.00
N ALA A 679 -2.99 1.57 32.70
CA ALA A 679 -3.41 2.59 33.66
C ALA A 679 -2.40 2.78 34.79
N GLN A 680 -1.92 1.67 35.36
CA GLN A 680 -0.92 1.66 36.44
C GLN A 680 0.53 1.83 35.95
N TRP A 681 0.76 1.66 34.65
CA TRP A 681 2.07 1.56 34.00
C TRP A 681 3.01 0.54 34.65
N LYS A 682 2.48 -0.64 34.99
CA LYS A 682 3.18 -1.74 35.67
C LYS A 682 2.59 -3.09 35.28
N GLU A 683 3.43 -4.14 35.31
CA GLU A 683 2.97 -5.52 35.08
C GLU A 683 2.02 -6.03 36.19
N ALA A 684 1.03 -6.84 35.81
CA ALA A 684 -0.05 -7.35 36.65
C ALA A 684 0.47 -8.20 37.81
N SER A 685 1.49 -9.03 37.56
CA SER A 685 2.21 -9.83 38.57
C SER A 685 2.73 -8.96 39.72
N SER A 686 3.31 -7.79 39.40
CA SER A 686 3.83 -6.86 40.39
C SER A 686 2.71 -6.15 41.15
N ILE A 687 1.60 -5.82 40.49
CA ILE A 687 0.44 -5.14 41.13
C ILE A 687 -0.35 -6.08 42.05
N LEU A 688 -0.38 -7.37 41.72
CA LEU A 688 -1.11 -8.42 42.43
C LEU A 688 -0.22 -9.24 43.37
N LYS A 689 1.05 -8.87 43.56
CA LYS A 689 2.03 -9.64 44.35
C LYS A 689 1.48 -10.13 45.70
N SER A 690 0.82 -9.25 46.47
CA SER A 690 0.26 -9.61 47.78
C SER A 690 -0.81 -10.71 47.70
N LEU A 691 -1.60 -10.75 46.63
CA LEU A 691 -2.58 -11.80 46.39
C LEU A 691 -1.89 -13.10 45.93
N LEU A 692 -0.91 -13.00 45.04
CA LEU A 692 -0.19 -14.15 44.51
C LEU A 692 0.65 -14.88 45.57
N ASP A 693 1.10 -14.15 46.60
CA ASP A 693 1.78 -14.73 47.76
C ASP A 693 0.82 -15.45 48.73
N THR A 694 -0.50 -15.25 48.59
CA THR A 694 -1.52 -15.92 49.43
C THR A 694 -1.80 -17.33 48.93
N LYS A 695 -1.86 -18.32 49.83
CA LYS A 695 -2.19 -19.73 49.50
C LYS A 695 -3.37 -20.24 50.34
N PRO A 696 -4.37 -20.93 49.74
CA PRO A 696 -4.49 -21.27 48.32
C PRO A 696 -4.94 -20.06 47.47
N LEU A 697 -4.36 -19.92 46.27
CA LEU A 697 -4.76 -18.88 45.32
C LEU A 697 -6.04 -19.29 44.59
N VAL A 698 -7.10 -18.50 44.72
CA VAL A 698 -8.38 -18.74 44.05
C VAL A 698 -8.46 -17.83 42.80
N PRO A 699 -8.69 -18.38 41.59
CA PRO A 699 -8.75 -17.58 40.36
C PRO A 699 -9.77 -16.44 40.39
N SER A 700 -10.94 -16.68 41.00
CA SER A 700 -12.00 -15.67 41.09
C SER A 700 -11.63 -14.48 41.98
N ASP A 701 -10.68 -14.66 42.91
CA ASP A 701 -10.22 -13.57 43.76
C ASP A 701 -9.31 -12.60 43.01
N VAL A 702 -8.63 -13.05 41.94
CA VAL A 702 -7.85 -12.17 41.05
C VAL A 702 -8.77 -11.13 40.40
N ALA A 703 -9.86 -11.58 39.77
CA ALA A 703 -10.83 -10.68 39.14
C ALA A 703 -11.46 -9.72 40.16
N LYS A 704 -11.87 -10.22 41.33
CA LYS A 704 -12.44 -9.38 42.41
C LYS A 704 -11.47 -8.31 42.90
N VAL A 705 -10.20 -8.66 43.09
CA VAL A 705 -9.17 -7.72 43.55
C VAL A 705 -8.87 -6.66 42.48
N LEU A 706 -8.78 -7.05 41.21
CA LEU A 706 -8.62 -6.11 40.10
C LEU A 706 -9.79 -5.12 40.04
N ILE A 707 -11.03 -5.61 40.05
CA ILE A 707 -12.24 -4.77 40.06
C ILE A 707 -12.26 -3.86 41.30
N GLY A 708 -11.95 -4.39 42.48
CA GLY A 708 -11.92 -3.60 43.72
C GLY A 708 -10.86 -2.49 43.70
N LYS A 709 -9.70 -2.72 43.05
CA LYS A 709 -8.69 -1.67 42.84
C LYS A 709 -9.16 -0.62 41.82
N CYS A 710 -9.85 -1.06 40.76
CA CYS A 710 -10.44 -0.19 39.75
C CYS A 710 -11.56 0.70 40.29
N ASP A 711 -12.34 0.21 41.26
CA ASP A 711 -13.45 0.95 41.86
C ASP A 711 -12.97 1.99 42.89
N LYS A 712 -11.96 1.64 43.69
CA LYS A 712 -11.51 2.49 44.81
C LYS A 712 -10.41 3.48 44.43
N SER A 713 -9.28 2.96 43.94
CA SER A 713 -8.03 3.74 43.85
C SER A 713 -7.75 4.28 42.45
N LEU A 714 -8.10 3.51 41.42
CA LEU A 714 -7.80 3.83 40.03
C LEU A 714 -8.50 5.11 39.51
N PRO A 715 -9.75 5.44 39.89
CA PRO A 715 -10.41 6.63 39.36
C PRO A 715 -9.69 7.93 39.71
N HIS A 716 -8.93 7.94 40.81
CA HIS A 716 -8.10 9.07 41.23
C HIS A 716 -6.82 9.22 40.41
N GLN A 717 -6.42 8.19 39.66
CA GLN A 717 -5.19 8.18 38.86
C GLN A 717 -5.44 8.47 37.38
N VAL A 718 -6.54 7.93 36.84
CA VAL A 718 -6.82 7.95 35.39
C VAL A 718 -8.21 8.50 35.04
N GLY A 719 -8.97 8.95 36.04
CA GLY A 719 -10.35 9.37 35.88
C GLY A 719 -11.36 8.23 35.93
N ARG A 720 -12.62 8.58 36.23
CA ARG A 720 -13.71 7.62 36.41
C ARG A 720 -14.07 6.88 35.11
N VAL A 721 -14.04 7.57 33.98
CA VAL A 721 -14.45 6.98 32.68
C VAL A 721 -13.52 5.83 32.30
N PHE A 722 -12.20 6.03 32.39
CA PHE A 722 -11.23 5.00 32.02
C PHE A 722 -11.25 3.82 33.00
N ALA A 723 -11.36 4.09 34.31
CA ALA A 723 -11.52 3.04 35.32
C ALA A 723 -12.79 2.20 35.08
N GLN A 724 -13.90 2.83 34.71
CA GLN A 724 -15.15 2.13 34.40
C GLN A 724 -15.02 1.25 33.15
N CYS A 725 -14.29 1.70 32.12
CA CYS A 725 -14.03 0.88 30.93
C CYS A 725 -13.30 -0.41 31.29
N ILE A 726 -12.29 -0.33 32.17
CA ILE A 726 -11.53 -1.49 32.66
C ILE A 726 -12.45 -2.47 33.41
N ILE A 727 -13.30 -1.96 34.31
CA ILE A 727 -14.29 -2.79 35.03
C ILE A 727 -15.24 -3.47 34.04
N THR A 728 -15.74 -2.73 33.05
CA THR A 728 -16.62 -3.28 32.02
C THR A 728 -15.95 -4.42 31.26
N CYS A 729 -14.66 -4.31 30.94
CA CYS A 729 -13.89 -5.40 30.31
C CYS A 729 -13.72 -6.62 31.23
N LEU A 730 -13.39 -6.41 32.50
CA LEU A 730 -13.17 -7.50 33.47
C LEU A 730 -14.47 -8.25 33.83
N ASP A 731 -15.61 -7.56 33.83
CA ASP A 731 -16.95 -8.14 34.06
C ASP A 731 -17.65 -8.56 32.75
N PHE A 732 -17.02 -8.40 31.59
CA PHE A 732 -17.68 -8.50 30.29
C PHE A 732 -18.46 -9.82 30.12
N PRO A 733 -17.89 -11.01 30.39
CA PRO A 733 -18.62 -12.28 30.24
C PRO A 733 -19.89 -12.37 31.12
N MET A 734 -19.90 -11.75 32.30
CA MET A 734 -21.09 -11.74 33.16
C MET A 734 -22.16 -10.78 32.63
N ARG A 735 -21.75 -9.62 32.10
CA ARG A 735 -22.65 -8.58 31.58
C ARG A 735 -23.30 -8.97 30.26
N THR A 736 -22.65 -9.82 29.47
CA THR A 736 -23.09 -10.18 28.12
C THR A 736 -23.65 -11.60 27.97
N LYS A 737 -23.81 -12.34 29.07
CA LYS A 737 -24.18 -13.78 29.08
C LYS A 737 -25.44 -14.14 28.26
N SER A 738 -26.38 -13.21 28.10
CA SER A 738 -27.65 -13.44 27.39
C SER A 738 -27.79 -12.61 26.11
N MET A 739 -26.69 -12.03 25.62
CA MET A 739 -26.69 -11.18 24.42
C MET A 739 -26.27 -11.99 23.20
N SER A 740 -26.85 -11.68 22.03
CA SER A 740 -26.37 -12.18 20.74
C SER A 740 -24.97 -11.63 20.41
N GLU A 741 -24.24 -12.26 19.49
CA GLU A 741 -22.89 -11.79 19.10
C GLU A 741 -22.87 -10.32 18.66
N TYR A 742 -23.87 -9.89 17.90
CA TYR A 742 -24.03 -8.50 17.50
C TYR A 742 -24.22 -7.58 18.72
N GLU A 743 -25.11 -7.95 19.65
CA GLU A 743 -25.36 -7.17 20.86
C GLU A 743 -24.12 -7.10 21.77
N MET A 744 -23.36 -8.19 21.88
CA MET A 744 -22.09 -8.22 22.61
C MET A 744 -21.07 -7.26 21.98
N GLN A 745 -20.93 -7.28 20.65
CA GLN A 745 -20.02 -6.39 19.95
C GLN A 745 -20.42 -4.92 20.12
N ARG A 746 -21.70 -4.59 19.94
CA ARG A 746 -22.21 -3.23 20.15
C ARG A 746 -22.05 -2.79 21.61
N TYR A 747 -22.23 -3.71 22.57
CA TYR A 747 -22.00 -3.43 23.99
C TYR A 747 -20.54 -3.06 24.24
N PHE A 748 -19.59 -3.79 23.66
CA PHE A 748 -18.16 -3.49 23.75
C PHE A 748 -17.81 -2.14 23.11
N GLN A 749 -18.28 -1.88 21.89
CA GLN A 749 -18.04 -0.62 21.18
C GLN A 749 -18.54 0.59 21.98
N ARG A 750 -19.78 0.55 22.50
CA ARG A 750 -20.39 1.68 23.22
C ARG A 750 -19.81 1.93 24.60
N ASN A 751 -19.51 0.87 25.36
CA ASN A 751 -19.11 0.98 26.77
C ASN A 751 -17.59 0.96 26.99
N VAL A 752 -16.79 0.73 25.94
CA VAL A 752 -15.33 0.71 26.01
C VAL A 752 -14.73 1.59 24.91
N ILE A 753 -14.90 1.21 23.64
CA ILE A 753 -14.19 1.86 22.52
C ILE A 753 -14.57 3.33 22.38
N GLU A 754 -15.86 3.65 22.32
CA GLU A 754 -16.35 5.02 22.18
C GLU A 754 -15.99 5.89 23.39
N LEU A 755 -15.98 5.31 24.61
CA LEU A 755 -15.65 6.05 25.83
C LEU A 755 -14.16 6.39 25.91
N ILE A 756 -13.28 5.43 25.58
CA ILE A 756 -11.83 5.66 25.54
C ILE A 756 -11.50 6.61 24.36
N GLY A 757 -12.12 6.42 23.19
CA GLY A 757 -11.91 7.30 22.03
C GLY A 757 -12.29 8.76 22.30
N ARG A 758 -13.40 9.00 23.01
CA ARG A 758 -13.76 10.36 23.46
C ARG A 758 -12.77 10.95 24.47
N ALA A 759 -12.08 10.10 25.25
CA ALA A 759 -11.03 10.57 26.14
C ALA A 759 -9.77 10.95 25.35
N VAL A 760 -9.43 10.20 24.30
CA VAL A 760 -8.34 10.56 23.37
C VAL A 760 -8.58 11.93 22.73
N LEU A 761 -9.81 12.26 22.33
CA LEU A 761 -10.11 13.57 21.71
C LEU A 761 -10.06 14.76 22.70
N LYS A 762 -9.89 14.51 24.00
CA LYS A 762 -9.93 15.53 25.06
C LYS A 762 -8.60 15.73 25.77
N VAL A 763 -7.65 14.83 25.54
CA VAL A 763 -6.32 14.82 26.15
C VAL A 763 -5.34 15.09 25.03
#